data_AF-A0A7K2E177-F1
#
_entry.id   AF-A0A7K2E177-F1
#
_cell.length_a   1.000
_cell.length_b   1.000
_cell.length_c   1.000
_cell.angle_alpha   90.00
_cell.angle_beta   90.00
_cell.angle_gamma   90.00
#
_symmetry.space_group_name_H-M   'P 1'
#
loop_
_entity.id
_entity.type
_entity.pdbx_description
1 polymer ?
#
loop_
_entity_poly.entity_id
_entity_poly.type
_entity_poly.pdbx_seq_one_letter_code
_entity_poly.pdbx_strand_id
1 'polypeptide(L)'
;MAEEGRRGVTMTVIAAAVRTVLRRDPGHFRGVETHPATERALTRAHRELSELEYGQLRALAAQSPRAADVVRIHQQVAADLEAGFSNEQQLSRAAVAAVRADPSAVARQLGPMIVFLPQRITDSQAGLLRAVGEATDTTIVAGATGAEDADAAVVASVGRLGAELDAPARRGGRAGASATVEALSVSDADDEVRHAVRAVVDAARAGTPLGRCAIVYGVENPYVRLISDALDAAGIPRCGATSRTVETSLLGRSLLDMLALRDRGFSRRVVMAWLAGAPVSVRRPDDSSEDADSHRWQAVPSAAWEREARAARVESGIDNWRRRLTRYAEDCTAEADHHAADEEQAWRGDRHRRSAERSLELLGFVEELHADLEPRPAPRTWAELAGWCQKLIQKYLGGRLRRSWPDEERQMAERVDRAVSRLGDLDGTDDEPSVAAFGRALRLELEGAAHRHGHLGAGVLVGPVDLALGVELDLAVVCGMAEGTFPARRNDDALLPDRERLVAGGDLPARADRPGDDHRALLAVVAAAGRSLLLHPRGDLRRAADRSPSRWLTEEAGEAEEVPSFVAGLRRTGFPAHAQEYDTRCVLDWHDARTRTASGWSELAQIPGVRQRPELRRGIELRRARMSSRLTRFDGNLLAGDLRGTVVAHPAGGSETTSASRLEMWAGCPHAYFMRHVLRVEAIDDADDEHRISPLERGSLVHRILERWLAEAIDEGAVPAPGARWPESWRTHLLAVGEQECKRLAARGLVGRRLYWEHDRRQILADLVRFLDFDDEQRARYRSQPVAVELGFGMPHSASGPVRVEIGDGRSMSVRGSIDRVEATPHGGLLVVDYKTGSSRAFEKLGADDPTLGGHRLQLVLYDLAARSLLGIADTADGHGAYWFVSTKGQFSDVGYATNAARRQVLNAVNAIVDGVGDGLFPLHPDEPVWRPWVPCDYCDPDGMGTRDQWRDLQRKRDDPALARYLDLVDPGRERSQTPQRAEEAPR
;
A
#
# COMPACT_ATOMS: atom_id res chain seq x y z
N MET A 1 14.84 -44.49 -24.74
CA MET A 1 14.70 -43.01 -24.64
C MET A 1 15.76 -42.35 -23.77
N ALA A 2 15.86 -42.61 -22.45
CA ALA A 2 16.97 -42.05 -21.66
C ALA A 2 18.34 -42.57 -22.13
N GLU A 3 18.42 -43.85 -22.51
CA GLU A 3 19.60 -44.46 -23.14
C GLU A 3 19.91 -43.87 -24.54
N GLU A 4 18.94 -43.24 -25.19
CA GLU A 4 19.11 -42.52 -26.46
C GLU A 4 19.53 -41.05 -26.24
N GLY A 5 19.77 -40.63 -24.99
CA GLY A 5 20.16 -39.27 -24.63
C GLY A 5 19.02 -38.25 -24.61
N ARG A 6 17.77 -38.66 -24.84
CA ARG A 6 16.60 -37.76 -24.84
C ARG A 6 16.13 -37.44 -23.42
N ARG A 7 15.88 -36.16 -23.15
CA ARG A 7 15.42 -35.64 -21.84
C ARG A 7 13.91 -35.41 -21.83
N GLY A 8 13.28 -35.32 -20.65
CA GLY A 8 11.87 -34.93 -20.56
C GLY A 8 11.67 -33.46 -20.94
N VAL A 9 10.69 -33.16 -21.79
CA VAL A 9 10.41 -31.78 -22.23
C VAL A 9 9.73 -30.97 -21.12
N THR A 10 10.23 -29.76 -20.84
CA THR A 10 9.60 -28.81 -19.90
C THR A 10 8.74 -27.78 -20.63
N MET A 11 7.88 -27.06 -19.90
CA MET A 11 7.10 -25.95 -20.48
C MET A 11 7.98 -24.84 -21.04
N THR A 12 9.11 -24.55 -20.39
CA THR A 12 10.06 -23.54 -20.87
C THR A 12 10.78 -23.94 -22.13
N VAL A 13 11.13 -25.22 -22.29
CA VAL A 13 11.70 -25.75 -23.54
C VAL A 13 10.70 -25.62 -24.68
N ILE A 14 9.43 -25.98 -24.45
CA ILE A 14 8.36 -25.80 -25.46
C ILE A 14 8.19 -24.32 -25.80
N ALA A 15 8.14 -23.45 -24.80
CA ALA A 15 7.99 -22.01 -25.00
C ALA A 15 9.17 -21.41 -25.79
N ALA A 16 10.40 -21.86 -25.51
CA ALA A 16 11.59 -21.50 -26.28
C ALA A 16 11.50 -21.94 -27.75
N ALA A 17 11.12 -23.19 -28.00
CA ALA A 17 10.91 -23.68 -29.36
C ALA A 17 9.80 -22.91 -30.09
N VAL A 18 8.69 -22.59 -29.41
CA VAL A 18 7.61 -21.74 -29.96
C VAL A 18 8.14 -20.37 -30.37
N ARG A 19 8.97 -19.70 -29.55
CA ARG A 19 9.59 -18.41 -29.90
C ARG A 19 10.48 -18.53 -31.14
N THR A 20 11.30 -19.59 -31.21
CA THR A 20 12.17 -19.85 -32.37
C THR A 20 11.36 -20.06 -33.65
N VAL A 21 10.28 -20.84 -33.59
CA VAL A 21 9.38 -21.06 -34.72
C VAL A 21 8.69 -19.76 -35.15
N LEU A 22 8.15 -18.99 -34.20
CA LEU A 22 7.48 -17.71 -34.48
C LEU A 22 8.43 -16.67 -35.08
N ARG A 23 9.71 -16.65 -34.68
CA ARG A 23 10.73 -15.76 -35.29
C ARG A 23 11.02 -16.13 -36.74
N ARG A 24 11.08 -17.43 -37.04
CA ARG A 24 11.34 -17.92 -38.41
C ARG A 24 10.14 -17.63 -39.32
N ASP A 25 8.94 -17.94 -38.86
CA ASP A 25 7.70 -17.69 -39.59
C ASP A 25 6.50 -17.49 -38.64
N PRO A 26 6.10 -16.24 -38.37
CA PRO A 26 5.01 -15.94 -37.46
C PRO A 26 3.63 -16.24 -38.05
N GLY A 27 3.49 -16.39 -39.38
CA GLY A 27 2.19 -16.58 -40.04
C GLY A 27 1.12 -15.58 -39.57
N HIS A 28 -0.02 -16.11 -39.13
CA HIS A 28 -1.17 -15.36 -38.59
C HIS A 28 -0.86 -14.57 -37.31
N PHE A 29 0.24 -14.87 -36.62
CA PHE A 29 0.63 -14.20 -35.36
C PHE A 29 1.53 -12.98 -35.58
N ARG A 30 1.73 -12.55 -36.83
CA ARG A 30 2.49 -11.34 -37.14
C ARG A 30 1.89 -10.10 -36.46
N GLY A 31 2.73 -9.34 -35.76
CA GLY A 31 2.36 -8.22 -34.90
C GLY A 31 2.20 -8.58 -33.43
N VAL A 32 2.08 -9.88 -33.10
CA VAL A 32 1.95 -10.40 -31.73
C VAL A 32 2.89 -11.57 -31.43
N GLU A 33 3.88 -11.83 -32.30
CA GLU A 33 4.79 -12.98 -32.23
C GLU A 33 5.72 -12.93 -31.01
N THR A 34 6.01 -11.72 -30.50
CA THR A 34 6.81 -11.51 -29.28
C THR A 34 5.94 -11.30 -28.04
N HIS A 35 4.61 -11.32 -28.18
CA HIS A 35 3.71 -11.03 -27.07
C HIS A 35 3.61 -12.23 -26.11
N PRO A 36 3.81 -12.05 -24.78
CA PRO A 36 3.85 -13.16 -23.82
C PRO A 36 2.56 -14.00 -23.72
N ALA A 37 1.41 -13.42 -24.07
CA ALA A 37 0.15 -14.18 -24.10
C ALA A 37 0.07 -15.14 -25.29
N THR A 38 0.63 -14.75 -26.44
CA THR A 38 0.68 -15.58 -27.67
C THR A 38 1.55 -16.80 -27.43
N GLU A 39 2.75 -16.58 -26.88
CA GLU A 39 3.68 -17.64 -26.50
C GLU A 39 3.00 -18.66 -25.56
N ARG A 40 2.41 -18.20 -24.45
CA ARG A 40 1.71 -19.05 -23.48
C ARG A 40 0.56 -19.85 -24.09
N ALA A 41 -0.25 -19.21 -24.93
CA ALA A 41 -1.38 -19.86 -25.58
C ALA A 41 -0.90 -20.99 -26.52
N LEU A 42 0.14 -20.73 -27.33
CA LEU A 42 0.71 -21.72 -28.24
C LEU A 42 1.44 -22.84 -27.50
N THR A 43 2.15 -22.56 -26.40
CA THR A 43 2.74 -23.60 -25.55
C THR A 43 1.68 -24.54 -24.97
N ARG A 44 0.53 -24.01 -24.53
CA ARG A 44 -0.60 -24.82 -24.06
C ARG A 44 -1.22 -25.63 -25.20
N ALA A 45 -1.47 -24.99 -26.34
CA ALA A 45 -2.03 -25.65 -27.52
C ALA A 45 -1.13 -26.79 -28.01
N HIS A 46 0.20 -26.61 -28.01
CA HIS A 46 1.14 -27.66 -28.38
C HIS A 46 0.95 -28.93 -27.55
N ARG A 47 0.74 -28.82 -26.23
CA ARG A 47 0.50 -29.99 -25.36
C ARG A 47 -0.80 -30.70 -25.67
N GLU A 48 -1.87 -29.94 -25.92
CA GLU A 48 -3.18 -30.52 -26.28
C GLU A 48 -3.12 -31.22 -27.64
N LEU A 49 -2.42 -30.63 -28.61
CA LEU A 49 -2.28 -31.18 -29.96
C LEU A 49 -1.36 -32.40 -30.04
N SER A 50 -0.44 -32.58 -29.07
CA SER A 50 0.46 -33.75 -29.02
C SER A 50 -0.27 -35.09 -28.87
N GLU A 51 -1.52 -35.09 -28.41
CA GLU A 51 -2.36 -36.30 -28.34
C GLU A 51 -2.98 -36.68 -29.69
N LEU A 52 -3.03 -35.76 -30.65
CA LEU A 52 -3.74 -35.98 -31.91
C LEU A 52 -2.91 -36.75 -32.93
N GLU A 53 -3.59 -37.61 -33.70
CA GLU A 53 -3.02 -38.29 -34.85
C GLU A 53 -2.91 -37.37 -36.08
N TYR A 54 -2.08 -37.78 -37.04
CA TYR A 54 -1.83 -37.02 -38.27
C TYR A 54 -3.12 -36.66 -39.04
N GLY A 55 -4.08 -37.59 -39.10
CA GLY A 55 -5.37 -37.35 -39.75
C GLY A 55 -6.19 -36.25 -39.07
N GLN A 56 -6.20 -36.21 -37.74
CA GLN A 56 -6.91 -35.21 -36.94
C GLN A 56 -6.25 -33.84 -37.05
N LEU A 57 -4.92 -33.78 -36.99
CA LEU A 57 -4.17 -32.54 -37.20
C LEU A 57 -4.44 -31.94 -38.59
N ARG A 58 -4.54 -32.79 -39.63
CA ARG A 58 -4.88 -32.35 -40.99
C ARG A 58 -6.31 -31.82 -41.07
N ALA A 59 -7.26 -32.49 -40.42
CA ALA A 59 -8.67 -32.06 -40.39
C ALA A 59 -8.83 -30.71 -39.65
N LEU A 60 -8.07 -30.51 -38.57
CA LEU A 60 -8.03 -29.26 -37.81
C LEU A 60 -7.41 -28.12 -38.64
N ALA A 61 -6.27 -28.37 -39.29
CA ALA A 61 -5.61 -27.39 -40.15
C ALA A 61 -6.50 -26.93 -41.33
N ALA A 62 -7.40 -27.78 -41.81
CA ALA A 62 -8.33 -27.45 -42.89
C ALA A 62 -9.47 -26.50 -42.48
N GLN A 63 -9.69 -26.25 -41.18
CA GLN A 63 -10.83 -25.44 -40.70
C GLN A 63 -10.64 -23.94 -40.93
N SER A 64 -9.43 -23.42 -40.74
CA SER A 64 -9.14 -22.00 -40.90
C SER A 64 -7.65 -21.72 -41.09
N PRO A 65 -7.26 -20.56 -41.66
CA PRO A 65 -5.85 -20.17 -41.76
C PRO A 65 -5.15 -20.09 -40.40
N ARG A 66 -5.86 -19.64 -39.35
CA ARG A 66 -5.35 -19.60 -37.98
C ARG A 66 -5.08 -21.01 -37.45
N ALA A 67 -6.03 -21.93 -37.58
CA ALA A 67 -5.87 -23.31 -37.15
C ALA A 67 -4.72 -24.01 -37.91
N ALA A 68 -4.58 -23.73 -39.20
CA ALA A 68 -3.45 -24.20 -40.01
C ALA A 68 -2.10 -23.74 -39.44
N ASP A 69 -1.98 -22.46 -39.07
CA ASP A 69 -0.75 -21.94 -38.44
C ASP A 69 -0.50 -22.53 -37.05
N VAL A 70 -1.54 -22.74 -36.22
CA VAL A 70 -1.38 -23.40 -34.91
C VAL A 70 -0.86 -24.84 -35.08
N VAL A 71 -1.42 -25.61 -36.03
CA VAL A 71 -0.96 -26.98 -36.33
C VAL A 71 0.47 -26.97 -36.90
N ARG A 72 0.78 -26.05 -37.82
CA ARG A 72 2.12 -25.88 -38.38
C ARG A 72 3.15 -25.60 -37.28
N ILE A 73 2.84 -24.67 -36.38
CA ILE A 73 3.71 -24.32 -35.26
C ILE A 73 3.91 -25.54 -34.35
N HIS A 74 2.83 -26.25 -34.01
CA HIS A 74 2.93 -27.49 -33.22
C HIS A 74 3.86 -28.52 -33.88
N GLN A 75 3.72 -28.76 -35.19
CA GLN A 75 4.55 -29.71 -35.94
C GLN A 75 6.02 -29.28 -36.01
N GLN A 76 6.30 -28.01 -36.24
CA GLN A 76 7.67 -27.47 -36.27
C GLN A 76 8.31 -27.53 -34.89
N VAL A 77 7.58 -27.20 -33.83
CA VAL A 77 8.04 -27.35 -32.44
C VAL A 77 8.33 -28.81 -32.11
N ALA A 78 7.44 -29.74 -32.50
CA ALA A 78 7.66 -31.17 -32.27
C ALA A 78 8.91 -31.68 -32.98
N ALA A 79 9.14 -31.25 -34.23
CA ALA A 79 10.32 -31.62 -35.00
C ALA A 79 11.62 -31.04 -34.41
N ASP A 80 11.62 -29.76 -34.03
CA ASP A 80 12.77 -29.10 -33.42
C ASP A 80 13.18 -29.76 -32.08
N LEU A 81 12.22 -30.32 -31.33
CA LEU A 81 12.44 -30.95 -30.03
C LEU A 81 12.76 -32.46 -30.11
N GLU A 82 12.46 -33.14 -31.24
CA GLU A 82 12.51 -34.60 -31.35
C GLU A 82 13.92 -35.18 -31.15
N ALA A 83 14.97 -34.45 -31.53
CA ALA A 83 16.34 -34.93 -31.42
C ALA A 83 16.86 -35.01 -29.96
N GLY A 84 16.41 -34.10 -29.10
CA GLY A 84 16.95 -33.94 -27.73
C GLY A 84 15.95 -34.19 -26.61
N PHE A 85 14.66 -34.13 -26.89
CA PHE A 85 13.60 -34.18 -25.88
C PHE A 85 12.53 -35.22 -26.20
N SER A 86 11.85 -35.69 -25.17
CA SER A 86 10.72 -36.60 -25.21
C SER A 86 9.54 -36.00 -24.48
N ASN A 87 8.34 -36.17 -25.03
CA ASN A 87 7.08 -35.77 -24.40
C ASN A 87 6.33 -36.98 -23.81
N GLU A 88 5.27 -36.72 -23.05
CA GLU A 88 4.48 -37.75 -22.35
C GLU A 88 3.87 -38.78 -23.31
N GLN A 89 3.51 -38.36 -24.53
CA GLN A 89 2.92 -39.23 -25.55
C GLN A 89 3.96 -40.17 -26.15
N GLN A 90 5.15 -39.68 -26.46
CA GLN A 90 6.28 -40.50 -26.91
C GLN A 90 6.70 -41.50 -25.84
N LEU A 91 6.74 -41.08 -24.58
CA LEU A 91 6.98 -41.96 -23.43
C LEU A 91 5.91 -43.05 -23.33
N SER A 92 4.63 -42.71 -23.46
CA SER A 92 3.53 -43.67 -23.43
C SER A 92 3.61 -44.68 -24.59
N ARG A 93 3.91 -44.23 -25.81
CA ARG A 93 4.10 -45.12 -26.98
C ARG A 93 5.32 -46.03 -26.83
N ALA A 94 6.43 -45.51 -26.33
CA ALA A 94 7.62 -46.31 -26.05
C ALA A 94 7.35 -47.35 -24.95
N ALA A 95 6.59 -46.98 -23.91
CA ALA A 95 6.17 -47.90 -22.86
C ALA A 95 5.25 -49.01 -23.41
N VAL A 96 4.29 -48.69 -24.29
CA VAL A 96 3.47 -49.70 -24.99
C VAL A 96 4.34 -50.68 -25.76
N ALA A 97 5.32 -50.19 -26.52
CA ALA A 97 6.24 -51.05 -27.27
C ALA A 97 7.07 -51.95 -26.35
N ALA A 98 7.54 -51.42 -25.22
CA ALA A 98 8.28 -52.19 -24.22
C ALA A 98 7.42 -53.27 -23.56
N VAL A 99 6.17 -52.95 -23.20
CA VAL A 99 5.21 -53.92 -22.64
C VAL A 99 4.95 -55.05 -23.63
N ARG A 100 4.77 -54.74 -24.91
CA ARG A 100 4.54 -55.74 -25.96
C ARG A 100 5.77 -56.60 -26.27
N ALA A 101 6.98 -56.07 -26.04
CA ALA A 101 8.22 -56.80 -26.28
C ALA A 101 8.46 -57.91 -25.24
N ASP A 102 8.11 -57.68 -23.96
CA ASP A 102 8.14 -58.71 -22.91
C ASP A 102 6.96 -58.57 -21.92
N PRO A 103 5.76 -59.05 -22.30
CA PRO A 103 4.58 -58.98 -21.44
C PRO A 103 4.77 -59.72 -20.11
N SER A 104 5.56 -60.81 -20.13
CA SER A 104 5.80 -61.66 -18.96
C SER A 104 6.62 -60.96 -17.88
N ALA A 105 7.57 -60.12 -18.27
CA ALA A 105 8.34 -59.31 -17.33
C ALA A 105 7.49 -58.24 -16.66
N VAL A 106 6.62 -57.57 -17.41
CA VAL A 106 5.71 -56.54 -16.88
C VAL A 106 4.73 -57.15 -15.89
N ALA A 107 4.14 -58.30 -16.22
CA ALA A 107 3.23 -59.02 -15.33
C ALA A 107 3.90 -59.38 -13.99
N ARG A 108 5.17 -59.83 -14.02
CA ARG A 108 5.95 -60.14 -12.80
C ARG A 108 6.28 -58.89 -11.98
N GLN A 109 6.48 -57.74 -12.61
CA GLN A 109 6.86 -56.50 -11.92
C GLN A 109 5.67 -55.75 -11.31
N LEU A 110 4.57 -55.64 -12.06
CA LEU A 110 3.42 -54.83 -11.65
C LEU A 110 2.39 -55.63 -10.85
N GLY A 111 2.23 -56.94 -11.12
CA GLY A 111 1.14 -57.75 -10.55
C GLY A 111 -0.24 -57.26 -11.01
N PRO A 112 -1.33 -57.65 -10.33
CA PRO A 112 -2.68 -57.19 -10.64
C PRO A 112 -2.81 -55.66 -10.54
N MET A 113 -3.41 -55.04 -11.56
CA MET A 113 -3.58 -53.59 -11.65
C MET A 113 -5.02 -53.18 -11.35
N ILE A 114 -5.19 -52.07 -10.64
CA ILE A 114 -6.50 -51.44 -10.41
C ILE A 114 -6.49 -50.04 -11.01
N VAL A 115 -7.35 -49.80 -12.01
CA VAL A 115 -7.61 -48.46 -12.54
C VAL A 115 -8.77 -47.87 -11.74
N PHE A 116 -8.45 -47.09 -10.71
CA PHE A 116 -9.43 -46.55 -9.76
C PHE A 116 -9.97 -45.18 -10.20
N LEU A 117 -11.30 -45.07 -10.30
CA LEU A 117 -12.07 -43.87 -10.67
C LEU A 117 -11.49 -43.09 -11.85
N PRO A 118 -11.32 -43.72 -13.04
CA PRO A 118 -10.87 -43.02 -14.23
C PRO A 118 -11.79 -41.83 -14.54
N GLN A 119 -11.20 -40.66 -14.79
CA GLN A 119 -11.92 -39.45 -15.19
C GLN A 119 -11.81 -39.26 -16.70
N ARG A 120 -10.99 -38.31 -17.18
CA ARG A 120 -10.61 -38.17 -18.59
C ARG A 120 -9.24 -38.78 -18.82
N ILE A 121 -9.18 -39.83 -19.63
CA ILE A 121 -7.94 -40.50 -20.03
C ILE A 121 -7.68 -40.16 -21.50
N THR A 122 -6.45 -39.74 -21.83
CA THR A 122 -6.04 -39.50 -23.22
C THR A 122 -5.83 -40.80 -23.98
N ASP A 123 -5.83 -40.77 -25.32
CA ASP A 123 -5.67 -42.00 -26.09
C ASP A 123 -4.31 -42.67 -25.88
N SER A 124 -3.26 -41.88 -25.72
CA SER A 124 -1.91 -42.41 -25.43
C SER A 124 -1.86 -43.12 -24.07
N GLN A 125 -2.50 -42.54 -23.04
CA GLN A 125 -2.64 -43.15 -21.72
C GLN A 125 -3.50 -44.42 -21.76
N ALA A 126 -4.63 -44.37 -22.47
CA ALA A 126 -5.52 -45.52 -22.63
C ALA A 126 -4.84 -46.66 -23.40
N GLY A 127 -4.03 -46.34 -24.41
CA GLY A 127 -3.21 -47.31 -25.15
C GLY A 127 -2.19 -48.01 -24.26
N LEU A 128 -1.54 -47.28 -23.36
CA LEU A 128 -0.64 -47.85 -22.36
C LEU A 128 -1.37 -48.77 -21.38
N LEU A 129 -2.48 -48.30 -20.80
CA LEU A 129 -3.27 -49.08 -19.84
C LEU A 129 -3.84 -50.35 -20.47
N ARG A 130 -4.26 -50.32 -21.74
CA ARG A 130 -4.68 -51.51 -22.50
C ARG A 130 -3.52 -52.49 -22.71
N ALA A 131 -2.36 -52.02 -23.14
CA ALA A 131 -1.19 -52.88 -23.34
C ALA A 131 -0.76 -53.57 -22.03
N VAL A 132 -0.84 -52.84 -20.90
CA VAL A 132 -0.59 -53.43 -19.57
C VAL A 132 -1.68 -54.43 -19.20
N GLY A 133 -2.95 -54.13 -19.47
CA GLY A 133 -4.06 -55.04 -19.21
C GLY A 133 -4.07 -56.33 -20.04
N GLU A 134 -3.45 -56.32 -21.21
CA GLU A 134 -3.17 -57.54 -21.99
C GLU A 134 -2.11 -58.43 -21.31
N ALA A 135 -1.21 -57.84 -20.51
CA ALA A 135 -0.11 -58.52 -19.84
C ALA A 135 -0.44 -58.96 -18.41
N THR A 136 -1.30 -58.22 -17.68
CA THR A 136 -1.66 -58.49 -16.28
C THR A 136 -3.15 -58.31 -16.00
N ASP A 137 -3.65 -59.03 -15.00
CA ASP A 137 -5.05 -58.92 -14.55
C ASP A 137 -5.35 -57.48 -14.13
N THR A 138 -6.35 -56.86 -14.75
CA THR A 138 -6.65 -55.43 -14.61
C THR A 138 -8.12 -55.23 -14.29
N THR A 139 -8.39 -54.64 -13.13
CA THR A 139 -9.75 -54.27 -12.71
C THR A 139 -9.95 -52.77 -12.88
N ILE A 140 -11.03 -52.37 -13.57
CA ILE A 140 -11.43 -50.97 -13.69
C ILE A 140 -12.56 -50.70 -12.69
N VAL A 141 -12.34 -49.76 -11.78
CA VAL A 141 -13.36 -49.31 -10.81
C VAL A 141 -13.83 -47.93 -11.25
N ALA A 142 -14.85 -47.88 -12.10
CA ALA A 142 -15.45 -46.64 -12.57
C ALA A 142 -16.68 -46.27 -11.73
N GLY A 143 -16.77 -44.99 -11.34
CA GLY A 143 -17.96 -44.45 -10.68
C GLY A 143 -18.95 -43.92 -11.71
N ALA A 144 -20.25 -44.09 -11.46
CA ALA A 144 -21.32 -43.45 -12.24
C ALA A 144 -22.19 -42.63 -11.30
N THR A 145 -22.51 -41.40 -11.69
CA THR A 145 -23.37 -40.49 -10.92
C THR A 145 -24.85 -40.72 -11.23
N GLY A 146 -25.15 -41.30 -12.40
CA GLY A 146 -26.51 -41.48 -12.92
C GLY A 146 -27.00 -40.30 -13.77
N ALA A 147 -26.22 -39.23 -13.89
CA ALA A 147 -26.50 -38.10 -14.77
C ALA A 147 -25.69 -38.24 -16.07
N GLU A 148 -26.39 -38.33 -17.21
CA GLU A 148 -25.79 -38.64 -18.52
C GLU A 148 -24.67 -37.66 -18.91
N ASP A 149 -24.93 -36.35 -18.83
CA ASP A 149 -23.93 -35.31 -19.15
C ASP A 149 -22.72 -35.34 -18.21
N ALA A 150 -22.90 -35.71 -16.94
CA ALA A 150 -21.83 -35.80 -15.94
C ALA A 150 -21.01 -37.10 -16.09
N ASP A 151 -21.62 -38.17 -16.59
CA ASP A 151 -20.98 -39.47 -16.77
C ASP A 151 -20.29 -39.62 -18.15
N ALA A 152 -20.63 -38.77 -19.12
CA ALA A 152 -20.14 -38.85 -20.51
C ALA A 152 -18.60 -39.00 -20.64
N ALA A 153 -17.83 -38.21 -19.88
CA ALA A 153 -16.37 -38.24 -19.93
C ALA A 153 -15.78 -39.57 -19.42
N VAL A 154 -16.41 -40.17 -18.41
CA VAL A 154 -15.98 -41.44 -17.82
C VAL A 154 -16.41 -42.61 -18.68
N VAL A 155 -17.63 -42.57 -19.23
CA VAL A 155 -18.09 -43.56 -20.22
C VAL A 155 -17.12 -43.59 -21.41
N ALA A 156 -16.74 -42.43 -21.95
CA ALA A 156 -15.77 -42.33 -23.02
C ALA A 156 -14.40 -42.91 -22.62
N SER A 157 -13.90 -42.59 -21.43
CA SER A 157 -12.60 -43.08 -20.96
C SER A 157 -12.59 -44.59 -20.70
N VAL A 158 -13.67 -45.15 -20.15
CA VAL A 158 -13.85 -46.61 -19.97
C VAL A 158 -13.91 -47.30 -21.33
N GLY A 159 -14.63 -46.73 -22.30
CA GLY A 159 -14.65 -47.20 -23.69
C GLY A 159 -13.25 -47.21 -24.33
N ARG A 160 -12.46 -46.15 -24.13
CA ARG A 160 -11.05 -46.08 -24.60
C ARG A 160 -10.15 -47.15 -23.98
N LEU A 161 -10.47 -47.60 -22.76
CA LEU A 161 -9.78 -48.71 -22.10
C LEU A 161 -10.22 -50.09 -22.62
N GLY A 162 -11.18 -50.17 -23.54
CA GLY A 162 -11.70 -51.41 -24.11
C GLY A 162 -12.70 -52.14 -23.20
N ALA A 163 -13.30 -51.42 -22.26
CA ALA A 163 -14.35 -51.93 -21.38
C ALA A 163 -15.66 -51.18 -21.60
N GLU A 164 -16.77 -51.77 -21.17
CA GLU A 164 -18.05 -51.10 -21.10
C GLU A 164 -18.37 -50.81 -19.63
N LEU A 165 -18.95 -49.64 -19.38
CA LEU A 165 -19.43 -49.31 -18.06
C LEU A 165 -20.68 -50.15 -17.80
N ASP A 166 -20.66 -50.98 -16.76
CA ASP A 166 -21.86 -51.71 -16.34
C ASP A 166 -23.02 -50.72 -16.18
N ALA A 167 -24.20 -51.10 -16.71
CA ALA A 167 -25.39 -50.27 -16.56
C ALA A 167 -25.51 -49.91 -15.07
N PRO A 168 -25.57 -48.61 -14.71
CA PRO A 168 -25.55 -48.20 -13.32
C PRO A 168 -26.66 -48.96 -12.63
N ALA A 169 -26.29 -49.82 -11.67
CA ALA A 169 -27.27 -50.55 -10.89
C ALA A 169 -28.16 -49.47 -10.27
N ARG A 170 -29.38 -49.30 -10.81
CA ARG A 170 -30.41 -48.49 -10.18
C ARG A 170 -30.53 -49.10 -8.80
N ARG A 171 -29.91 -48.48 -7.79
CA ARG A 171 -30.06 -48.91 -6.41
C ARG A 171 -31.52 -48.66 -6.04
N GLY A 172 -32.38 -49.62 -6.38
CA GLY A 172 -33.64 -49.84 -5.73
C GLY A 172 -33.32 -50.29 -4.32
N GLY A 173 -33.09 -49.32 -3.44
CA GLY A 173 -32.70 -49.58 -2.05
C GLY A 173 -31.71 -48.55 -1.54
N ARG A 174 -32.20 -47.63 -0.71
CA ARG A 174 -31.41 -46.88 0.27
C ARG A 174 -30.51 -47.86 1.05
N ALA A 175 -29.19 -47.77 0.86
CA ALA A 175 -28.18 -48.24 1.82
C ALA A 175 -26.83 -47.62 1.46
N GLY A 176 -26.13 -46.88 2.32
CA GLY A 176 -26.29 -46.68 3.76
C GLY A 176 -26.08 -45.23 4.20
N ALA A 177 -26.72 -44.89 5.33
CA ALA A 177 -26.80 -43.57 5.99
C ALA A 177 -27.35 -42.44 5.09
N SER A 178 -28.35 -41.72 5.61
CA SER A 178 -28.97 -40.59 4.91
C SER A 178 -27.94 -39.46 4.73
N ALA A 179 -27.24 -39.40 3.60
CA ALA A 179 -26.43 -38.26 3.24
C ALA A 179 -27.32 -37.01 3.30
N THR A 180 -27.08 -36.13 4.27
CA THR A 180 -27.88 -34.92 4.47
C THR A 180 -27.28 -33.82 3.63
N VAL A 181 -28.03 -33.31 2.66
CA VAL A 181 -27.64 -32.15 1.87
C VAL A 181 -28.42 -30.94 2.36
N GLU A 182 -27.70 -29.91 2.79
CA GLU A 182 -28.23 -28.63 3.27
C GLU A 182 -27.76 -27.51 2.35
N ALA A 183 -28.58 -26.49 2.13
CA ALA A 183 -28.20 -25.30 1.38
C ALA A 183 -28.42 -24.03 2.20
N LEU A 184 -27.43 -23.13 2.18
CA LEU A 184 -27.53 -21.80 2.79
C LEU A 184 -27.26 -20.70 1.77
N SER A 185 -28.09 -19.67 1.80
CA SER A 185 -27.89 -18.41 1.10
C SER A 185 -27.34 -17.38 2.09
N VAL A 186 -26.18 -16.78 1.80
CA VAL A 186 -25.50 -15.80 2.66
C VAL A 186 -25.17 -14.52 1.88
N SER A 187 -24.69 -13.47 2.57
CA SER A 187 -24.52 -12.15 1.94
C SER A 187 -23.51 -12.13 0.80
N ASP A 188 -22.37 -12.79 0.98
CA ASP A 188 -21.21 -12.73 0.09
C ASP A 188 -20.24 -13.88 0.36
N ALA A 189 -19.19 -13.99 -0.46
CA ALA A 189 -18.18 -15.05 -0.36
C ALA A 189 -17.36 -15.01 0.96
N ASP A 190 -17.17 -13.83 1.56
CA ASP A 190 -16.49 -13.72 2.85
C ASP A 190 -17.38 -14.34 3.97
N ASP A 191 -18.71 -14.17 3.90
CA ASP A 191 -19.66 -14.79 4.83
C ASP A 191 -19.89 -16.30 4.56
N GLU A 192 -19.81 -16.76 3.31
CA GLU A 192 -19.81 -18.20 3.01
C GLU A 192 -18.67 -18.92 3.71
N VAL A 193 -17.45 -18.38 3.59
CA VAL A 193 -16.28 -18.99 4.21
C VAL A 193 -16.40 -19.02 5.73
N ARG A 194 -17.00 -18.00 6.36
CA ARG A 194 -17.28 -18.02 7.80
C ARG A 194 -18.22 -19.18 8.17
N HIS A 195 -19.28 -19.40 7.39
CA HIS A 195 -20.17 -20.55 7.60
C HIS A 195 -19.48 -21.89 7.33
N ALA A 196 -18.60 -21.98 6.33
CA ALA A 196 -17.81 -23.18 6.06
C ALA A 196 -16.90 -23.54 7.24
N VAL A 197 -16.16 -22.57 7.79
CA VAL A 197 -15.29 -22.80 8.96
C VAL A 197 -16.11 -23.14 10.21
N ARG A 198 -17.25 -22.48 10.44
CA ARG A 198 -18.17 -22.84 11.54
C ARG A 198 -18.67 -24.27 11.41
N ALA A 199 -19.05 -24.71 10.20
CA ALA A 199 -19.48 -26.08 9.96
C ALA A 199 -18.37 -27.11 10.26
N VAL A 200 -17.12 -26.82 9.88
CA VAL A 200 -15.96 -27.64 10.25
C VAL A 200 -15.76 -27.69 11.76
N VAL A 201 -15.85 -26.55 12.46
CA VAL A 201 -15.72 -26.49 13.92
C VAL A 201 -16.82 -27.29 14.61
N ASP A 202 -18.06 -27.16 14.16
CA ASP A 202 -19.19 -27.92 14.70
C ASP A 202 -19.03 -29.43 14.45
N ALA A 203 -18.57 -29.85 13.27
CA ALA A 203 -18.26 -31.25 12.99
C ALA A 203 -17.11 -31.79 13.86
N ALA A 204 -16.03 -31.03 13.99
CA ALA A 204 -14.90 -31.40 14.85
C ALA A 204 -15.33 -31.53 16.32
N ARG A 205 -16.21 -30.65 16.81
CA ARG A 205 -16.81 -30.74 18.15
C ARG A 205 -17.72 -31.95 18.31
N ALA A 206 -18.38 -32.38 17.25
CA ALA A 206 -19.19 -33.60 17.22
C ALA A 206 -18.34 -34.89 17.10
N GLY A 207 -17.02 -34.76 16.97
CA GLY A 207 -16.06 -35.88 16.93
C GLY A 207 -15.52 -36.24 15.54
N THR A 208 -15.89 -35.49 14.50
CA THR A 208 -15.36 -35.71 13.14
C THR A 208 -13.88 -35.32 13.06
N PRO A 209 -12.96 -36.22 12.65
CA PRO A 209 -11.57 -35.87 12.41
C PRO A 209 -11.43 -34.84 11.28
N LEU A 210 -10.52 -33.86 11.41
CA LEU A 210 -10.34 -32.82 10.38
C LEU A 210 -10.00 -33.39 8.99
N GLY A 211 -9.27 -34.50 8.93
CA GLY A 211 -8.95 -35.20 7.68
C GLY A 211 -10.16 -35.84 6.98
N ARG A 212 -11.33 -35.88 7.63
CA ARG A 212 -12.63 -36.30 7.07
C ARG A 212 -13.52 -35.11 6.69
N CYS A 213 -13.00 -33.88 6.76
CA CYS A 213 -13.70 -32.68 6.33
C CYS A 213 -13.08 -32.09 5.06
N ALA A 214 -13.92 -31.58 4.16
CA ALA A 214 -13.49 -30.83 3.00
C ALA A 214 -14.24 -29.49 2.85
N ILE A 215 -13.52 -28.45 2.41
CA ILE A 215 -14.10 -27.20 1.92
C ILE A 215 -13.65 -27.04 0.47
N VAL A 216 -14.59 -27.21 -0.46
CA VAL A 216 -14.32 -27.20 -1.90
C VAL A 216 -15.00 -26.03 -2.60
N TYR A 217 -14.49 -25.65 -3.77
CA TYR A 217 -15.00 -24.52 -4.54
C TYR A 217 -14.94 -24.76 -6.06
N GLY A 218 -15.75 -24.01 -6.80
CA GLY A 218 -15.77 -24.04 -8.27
C GLY A 218 -14.67 -23.20 -8.94
N VAL A 219 -14.28 -22.10 -8.31
CA VAL A 219 -13.27 -21.16 -8.82
C VAL A 219 -12.30 -20.78 -7.72
N GLU A 220 -11.02 -20.63 -8.04
CA GLU A 220 -10.00 -20.31 -7.03
C GLU A 220 -10.20 -18.92 -6.41
N ASN A 221 -10.53 -17.90 -7.22
CA ASN A 221 -10.74 -16.54 -6.73
C ASN A 221 -12.24 -16.28 -6.50
N PRO A 222 -12.67 -15.92 -5.27
CA PRO A 222 -11.86 -15.53 -4.11
C PRO A 222 -11.57 -16.63 -3.07
N TYR A 223 -12.14 -17.83 -3.23
CA TYR A 223 -12.24 -18.82 -2.16
C TYR A 223 -10.93 -19.36 -1.62
N VAL A 224 -9.93 -19.67 -2.45
CA VAL A 224 -8.69 -20.30 -1.98
C VAL A 224 -7.99 -19.46 -0.91
N ARG A 225 -7.99 -18.13 -1.10
CA ARG A 225 -7.41 -17.19 -0.13
C ARG A 225 -8.30 -17.04 1.09
N LEU A 226 -9.60 -16.78 0.89
CA LEU A 226 -10.53 -16.56 1.99
C LEU A 226 -10.58 -17.77 2.94
N ILE A 227 -10.68 -18.98 2.40
CA ILE A 227 -10.70 -20.23 3.18
C ILE A 227 -9.39 -20.41 3.94
N SER A 228 -8.24 -20.19 3.28
CA SER A 228 -6.93 -20.29 3.94
C SER A 228 -6.82 -19.31 5.10
N ASP A 229 -7.11 -18.02 4.87
CA ASP A 229 -7.04 -16.97 5.89
C ASP A 229 -7.98 -17.26 7.08
N ALA A 230 -9.18 -17.77 6.81
CA ALA A 230 -10.17 -18.08 7.85
C ALA A 230 -9.81 -19.32 8.67
N LEU A 231 -9.27 -20.38 8.06
CA LEU A 231 -8.76 -21.56 8.76
C LEU A 231 -7.52 -21.23 9.59
N ASP A 232 -6.60 -20.43 9.05
CA ASP A 232 -5.41 -19.96 9.76
C ASP A 232 -5.80 -19.10 10.98
N ALA A 233 -6.77 -18.20 10.83
CA ALA A 233 -7.31 -17.39 11.93
C ALA A 233 -8.02 -18.24 13.02
N ALA A 234 -8.58 -19.39 12.64
CA ALA A 234 -9.17 -20.36 13.56
C ALA A 234 -8.15 -21.35 14.15
N GLY A 235 -6.90 -21.35 13.66
CA GLY A 235 -5.87 -22.32 14.05
C GLY A 235 -6.17 -23.75 13.60
N ILE A 236 -6.93 -23.93 12.52
CA ILE A 236 -7.35 -25.23 11.99
C ILE A 236 -6.38 -25.66 10.87
N PRO A 237 -5.67 -26.79 11.00
CA PRO A 237 -4.78 -27.26 9.95
C PRO A 237 -5.57 -27.65 8.70
N ARG A 238 -4.97 -27.35 7.54
CA ARG A 238 -5.55 -27.65 6.22
C ARG A 238 -4.58 -28.46 5.36
N CYS A 239 -5.09 -29.05 4.29
CA CYS A 239 -4.28 -29.63 3.23
C CYS A 239 -4.89 -29.33 1.85
N GLY A 240 -4.08 -29.33 0.79
CA GLY A 240 -4.55 -29.18 -0.59
C GLY A 240 -4.10 -27.89 -1.26
N ALA A 241 -5.02 -27.20 -1.92
CA ALA A 241 -4.75 -26.01 -2.71
C ALA A 241 -4.19 -24.86 -1.86
N THR A 242 -3.48 -23.97 -2.54
CA THR A 242 -2.82 -22.80 -1.94
C THR A 242 -3.14 -21.57 -2.77
N SER A 243 -3.40 -20.45 -2.08
CA SER A 243 -3.52 -19.15 -2.72
C SER A 243 -2.17 -18.60 -3.20
N ARG A 244 -1.07 -19.16 -2.68
CA ARG A 244 0.30 -18.72 -2.94
C ARG A 244 0.99 -19.73 -3.85
N THR A 245 1.37 -19.26 -5.03
CA THR A 245 2.23 -19.98 -5.98
C THR A 245 3.70 -19.70 -5.68
N VAL A 246 4.61 -20.49 -6.29
CA VAL A 246 6.05 -20.21 -6.22
C VAL A 246 6.37 -18.82 -6.78
N GLU A 247 5.65 -18.38 -7.82
CA GLU A 247 5.75 -17.01 -8.37
C GLU A 247 5.42 -15.93 -7.33
N THR A 248 4.36 -16.11 -6.54
CA THR A 248 3.93 -15.15 -5.51
C THR A 248 4.62 -15.32 -4.15
N SER A 249 5.54 -16.29 -4.03
CA SER A 249 6.36 -16.48 -2.83
C SER A 249 7.24 -15.26 -2.56
N LEU A 250 7.76 -15.16 -1.33
CA LEU A 250 8.59 -14.02 -0.94
C LEU A 250 9.79 -13.86 -1.88
N LEU A 251 10.51 -14.94 -2.19
CA LEU A 251 11.65 -14.89 -3.09
C LEU A 251 11.22 -14.76 -4.56
N GLY A 252 10.22 -15.51 -5.01
CA GLY A 252 9.78 -15.52 -6.41
C GLY A 252 9.33 -14.13 -6.88
N ARG A 253 8.45 -13.48 -6.11
CA ARG A 253 7.94 -12.15 -6.42
C ARG A 253 9.06 -11.11 -6.37
N SER A 254 9.84 -11.13 -5.29
CA SER A 254 10.93 -10.15 -5.09
C SER A 254 11.98 -10.23 -6.20
N LEU A 255 12.29 -11.43 -6.69
CA LEU A 255 13.22 -11.64 -7.78
C LEU A 255 12.65 -11.14 -9.11
N LEU A 256 11.41 -11.48 -9.45
CA LEU A 256 10.75 -11.02 -10.67
C LEU A 256 10.61 -9.49 -10.70
N ASP A 257 10.26 -8.87 -9.56
CA ASP A 257 10.16 -7.41 -9.44
C ASP A 257 11.53 -6.73 -9.56
N MET A 258 12.58 -7.32 -8.99
CA MET A 258 13.97 -6.83 -9.12
C MET A 258 14.43 -6.85 -10.58
N LEU A 259 14.18 -7.96 -11.30
CA LEU A 259 14.54 -8.08 -12.72
C LEU A 259 13.76 -7.10 -13.61
N ALA A 260 12.56 -6.68 -13.20
CA ALA A 260 11.72 -5.74 -13.92
C ALA A 260 12.07 -4.25 -13.66
N LEU A 261 12.97 -3.93 -12.72
CA LEU A 261 13.31 -2.54 -12.37
C LEU A 261 13.86 -1.75 -13.57
N ARG A 262 14.65 -2.42 -14.42
CA ARG A 262 15.23 -1.84 -15.65
C ARG A 262 14.16 -1.46 -16.65
N ASP A 263 13.25 -2.37 -16.95
CA ASP A 263 12.15 -2.16 -17.91
C ASP A 263 11.17 -1.07 -17.42
N ARG A 264 11.11 -0.85 -16.09
CA ARG A 264 10.33 0.21 -15.44
C ARG A 264 11.12 1.51 -15.20
N GLY A 265 12.29 1.64 -15.84
CA GLY A 265 13.10 2.85 -15.86
C GLY A 265 13.63 3.30 -14.50
N PHE A 266 13.79 2.39 -13.53
CA PHE A 266 14.21 2.71 -12.16
C PHE A 266 13.41 3.89 -11.55
N SER A 267 12.09 3.92 -11.73
CA SER A 267 11.27 4.96 -11.08
C SER A 267 11.31 4.85 -9.55
N ARG A 268 11.30 5.98 -8.84
CA ARG A 268 11.25 6.06 -7.36
C ARG A 268 10.20 5.12 -6.80
N ARG A 269 8.97 5.22 -7.33
CA ARG A 269 7.84 4.42 -6.88
C ARG A 269 8.07 2.91 -7.01
N VAL A 270 8.65 2.46 -8.12
CA VAL A 270 8.87 1.03 -8.37
C VAL A 270 10.01 0.49 -7.50
N VAL A 271 11.12 1.23 -7.39
CA VAL A 271 12.28 0.84 -6.55
C VAL A 271 11.87 0.78 -5.07
N MET A 272 11.14 1.79 -4.58
CA MET A 272 10.70 1.85 -3.18
C MET A 272 9.64 0.79 -2.87
N ALA A 273 8.71 0.51 -3.79
CA ALA A 273 7.76 -0.60 -3.64
C ALA A 273 8.47 -1.96 -3.54
N TRP A 274 9.52 -2.17 -4.32
CA TRP A 274 10.35 -3.37 -4.23
C TRP A 274 11.07 -3.45 -2.88
N LEU A 275 11.76 -2.39 -2.45
CA LEU A 275 12.46 -2.34 -1.15
C LEU A 275 11.53 -2.55 0.05
N ALA A 276 10.28 -2.09 -0.03
CA ALA A 276 9.28 -2.27 1.02
C ALA A 276 8.66 -3.68 1.00
N GLY A 277 8.55 -4.30 -0.18
CA GLY A 277 7.86 -5.58 -0.38
C GLY A 277 8.76 -6.81 -0.43
N ALA A 278 10.08 -6.63 -0.47
CA ALA A 278 11.08 -7.69 -0.58
C ALA A 278 11.98 -7.75 0.67
N PRO A 279 12.53 -8.93 1.02
CA PRO A 279 13.43 -9.11 2.16
C PRO A 279 14.85 -8.63 1.80
N VAL A 280 14.98 -7.38 1.36
CA VAL A 280 16.25 -6.82 0.89
C VAL A 280 17.16 -6.57 2.08
N SER A 281 18.37 -7.10 2.00
CA SER A 281 19.38 -6.91 3.02
C SER A 281 20.66 -6.31 2.45
N VAL A 282 21.30 -5.46 3.24
CA VAL A 282 22.62 -4.90 2.95
C VAL A 282 23.63 -5.38 3.99
N ARG A 283 24.88 -5.52 3.56
CA ARG A 283 26.00 -5.86 4.42
C ARG A 283 26.53 -4.57 5.05
N ARG A 284 26.45 -4.46 6.37
CA ARG A 284 26.97 -3.31 7.15
C ARG A 284 28.04 -3.78 8.15
N PRO A 285 28.97 -2.90 8.57
CA PRO A 285 29.86 -3.19 9.69
C PRO A 285 29.07 -3.65 10.92
N ASP A 286 29.64 -4.57 11.69
CA ASP A 286 29.03 -5.05 12.93
C ASP A 286 29.50 -4.23 14.12
N ASP A 287 28.75 -3.18 14.46
CA ASP A 287 29.04 -2.29 15.59
C ASP A 287 29.06 -3.01 16.96
N SER A 288 28.62 -4.27 17.02
CA SER A 288 28.65 -5.10 18.25
C SER A 288 29.89 -5.98 18.37
N SER A 289 30.76 -5.98 17.36
CA SER A 289 31.99 -6.75 17.29
C SER A 289 33.21 -5.86 17.50
N GLU A 290 34.19 -6.32 18.28
CA GLU A 290 35.49 -5.65 18.43
C GLU A 290 36.38 -5.80 17.18
N ASP A 291 36.06 -6.75 16.31
CA ASP A 291 36.71 -6.94 15.01
C ASP A 291 36.17 -5.94 13.99
N ALA A 292 37.03 -5.01 13.55
CA ALA A 292 36.71 -3.95 12.58
C ALA A 292 36.37 -4.49 11.18
N ASP A 293 36.75 -5.73 10.87
CA ASP A 293 36.39 -6.41 9.62
C ASP A 293 35.10 -7.25 9.75
N SER A 294 34.46 -7.26 10.93
CA SER A 294 33.19 -7.94 11.12
C SER A 294 32.03 -7.18 10.47
N HIS A 295 31.19 -7.90 9.74
CA HIS A 295 30.04 -7.35 9.03
C HIS A 295 28.78 -8.18 9.32
N ARG A 296 27.65 -7.51 9.52
CA ARG A 296 26.34 -8.12 9.69
C ARG A 296 25.39 -7.72 8.57
N TRP A 297 24.54 -8.68 8.18
CA TRP A 297 23.43 -8.42 7.27
C TRP A 297 22.26 -7.79 8.01
N GLN A 298 21.78 -6.66 7.51
CA GLN A 298 20.65 -5.93 8.08
C GLN A 298 19.62 -5.63 6.99
N ALA A 299 18.34 -5.57 7.36
CA ALA A 299 17.30 -5.14 6.45
C ALA A 299 17.52 -3.68 6.04
N VAL A 300 17.24 -3.36 4.79
CA VAL A 300 17.32 -1.96 4.31
C VAL A 300 16.31 -1.09 5.05
N PRO A 301 16.65 0.16 5.40
CA PRO A 301 15.73 1.07 6.08
C PRO A 301 14.76 1.71 5.07
N SER A 302 13.94 0.89 4.40
CA SER A 302 13.10 1.28 3.25
C SER A 302 12.24 2.51 3.50
N ALA A 303 11.58 2.61 4.65
CA ALA A 303 10.76 3.78 5.01
C ALA A 303 11.59 5.06 5.28
N ALA A 304 12.84 4.94 5.72
CA ALA A 304 13.73 6.09 5.84
C ALA A 304 14.22 6.52 4.45
N TRP A 305 14.66 5.57 3.63
CA TRP A 305 15.08 5.82 2.26
C TRP A 305 13.97 6.41 1.38
N GLU A 306 12.71 5.97 1.55
CA GLU A 306 11.59 6.56 0.82
C GLU A 306 11.39 8.04 1.18
N ARG A 307 11.52 8.40 2.46
CA ARG A 307 11.42 9.79 2.92
C ARG A 307 12.51 10.66 2.28
N GLU A 308 13.76 10.18 2.27
CA GLU A 308 14.86 10.93 1.66
C GLU A 308 14.70 11.03 0.13
N ALA A 309 14.31 9.95 -0.55
CA ALA A 309 14.06 9.96 -2.00
C ALA A 309 12.92 10.92 -2.38
N ARG A 310 11.86 11.00 -1.55
CA ARG A 310 10.74 11.92 -1.73
C ARG A 310 11.17 13.36 -1.48
N ALA A 311 11.88 13.64 -0.39
CA ALA A 311 12.40 14.96 -0.07
C ALA A 311 13.37 15.49 -1.14
N ALA A 312 14.20 14.60 -1.70
CA ALA A 312 15.08 14.90 -2.83
C ALA A 312 14.35 15.04 -4.18
N ARG A 313 13.04 14.76 -4.25
CA ARG A 313 12.22 14.79 -5.47
C ARG A 313 12.77 13.92 -6.60
N VAL A 314 13.09 12.66 -6.26
CA VAL A 314 13.51 11.65 -7.23
C VAL A 314 12.31 11.17 -8.05
N GLU A 315 12.47 11.09 -9.37
CA GLU A 315 11.42 10.64 -10.30
C GLU A 315 11.75 9.27 -10.91
N SER A 316 12.64 9.22 -11.90
CA SER A 316 13.04 8.00 -12.61
C SER A 316 14.38 8.15 -13.33
N GLY A 317 15.03 7.01 -13.59
CA GLY A 317 16.32 6.92 -14.28
C GLY A 317 17.52 7.19 -13.36
N ILE A 318 18.59 6.43 -13.55
CA ILE A 318 19.77 6.45 -12.65
C ILE A 318 20.42 7.84 -12.52
N ASP A 319 20.45 8.63 -13.60
CA ASP A 319 21.00 9.97 -13.56
C ASP A 319 20.15 10.95 -12.75
N ASN A 320 18.82 10.71 -12.66
CA ASN A 320 17.94 11.49 -11.79
C ASN A 320 18.21 11.17 -10.32
N TRP A 321 18.32 9.89 -9.96
CA TRP A 321 18.72 9.46 -8.61
C TRP A 321 20.02 10.11 -8.18
N ARG A 322 21.07 10.00 -9.01
CA ARG A 322 22.39 10.60 -8.75
C ARG A 322 22.28 12.10 -8.52
N ARG A 323 21.76 12.84 -9.49
CA ARG A 323 21.68 14.31 -9.40
C ARG A 323 20.85 14.78 -8.21
N ARG A 324 19.70 14.18 -7.95
CA ARG A 324 18.75 14.61 -6.91
C ARG A 324 19.26 14.30 -5.50
N LEU A 325 19.70 13.07 -5.25
CA LEU A 325 20.16 12.66 -3.92
C LEU A 325 21.47 13.33 -3.53
N THR A 326 22.43 13.48 -4.47
CA THR A 326 23.67 14.24 -4.20
C THR A 326 23.34 15.67 -3.82
N ARG A 327 22.48 16.34 -4.61
CA ARG A 327 22.15 17.74 -4.34
C ARG A 327 21.42 17.92 -3.01
N TYR A 328 20.46 17.04 -2.71
CA TYR A 328 19.72 17.09 -1.45
C TYR A 328 20.61 16.78 -0.24
N ALA A 329 21.59 15.87 -0.38
CA ALA A 329 22.58 15.62 0.66
C ALA A 329 23.50 16.84 0.89
N GLU A 330 23.97 17.50 -0.17
CA GLU A 330 24.74 18.76 -0.07
C GLU A 330 23.93 19.86 0.65
N ASP A 331 22.67 20.05 0.26
CA ASP A 331 21.78 21.02 0.90
C ASP A 331 21.57 20.65 2.39
N CYS A 332 21.35 19.37 2.72
CA CYS A 332 21.23 18.93 4.12
C CYS A 332 22.53 19.16 4.92
N THR A 333 23.71 18.89 4.35
CA THR A 333 24.98 19.16 5.03
C THR A 333 25.13 20.66 5.32
N ALA A 334 24.82 21.53 4.35
CA ALA A 334 24.87 22.97 4.55
C ALA A 334 23.89 23.44 5.65
N GLU A 335 22.67 22.92 5.68
CA GLU A 335 21.70 23.20 6.76
C GLU A 335 22.18 22.62 8.11
N ALA A 336 22.86 21.48 8.10
CA ALA A 336 23.39 20.89 9.32
C ALA A 336 24.52 21.74 9.92
N ASP A 337 25.43 22.22 9.09
CA ASP A 337 26.51 23.13 9.49
C ASP A 337 25.94 24.45 10.00
N HIS A 338 24.89 24.95 9.35
CA HIS A 338 24.13 26.11 9.83
C HIS A 338 23.52 25.86 11.22
N HIS A 339 22.96 24.68 11.49
CA HIS A 339 22.35 24.39 12.79
C HIS A 339 23.33 23.92 13.87
N ALA A 340 24.58 23.54 13.53
CA ALA A 340 25.56 23.02 14.48
C ALA A 340 26.09 24.07 15.47
N ALA A 341 25.90 25.36 15.20
CA ALA A 341 26.35 26.47 16.04
C ALA A 341 25.43 26.78 17.25
N ASP A 342 24.31 26.07 17.40
CA ASP A 342 23.28 26.33 18.43
C ASP A 342 22.92 25.03 19.18
N GLU A 343 23.21 24.97 20.49
CA GLU A 343 22.92 23.80 21.34
C GLU A 343 21.41 23.44 21.40
N GLU A 344 20.51 24.43 21.28
CA GLU A 344 19.05 24.17 21.26
C GLU A 344 18.58 23.59 19.91
N GLN A 345 19.35 23.81 18.84
CA GLN A 345 19.06 23.33 17.47
C GLN A 345 20.01 22.25 16.99
N ALA A 346 20.93 21.80 17.84
CA ALA A 346 21.85 20.70 17.57
C ALA A 346 21.11 19.46 17.05
N TRP A 347 19.91 19.18 17.57
CA TRP A 347 19.08 18.06 17.10
C TRP A 347 18.60 18.20 15.64
N ARG A 348 18.40 19.43 15.13
CA ARG A 348 18.10 19.71 13.72
C ARG A 348 19.34 19.49 12.88
N GLY A 349 20.50 19.97 13.34
CA GLY A 349 21.79 19.69 12.71
C GLY A 349 22.06 18.18 12.61
N ASP A 350 21.87 17.44 13.70
CA ASP A 350 21.98 15.97 13.74
C ASP A 350 20.95 15.29 12.82
N ARG A 351 19.75 15.85 12.68
CA ARG A 351 18.73 15.34 11.75
C ARG A 351 19.19 15.52 10.31
N HIS A 352 19.63 16.71 9.93
CA HIS A 352 20.10 17.00 8.58
C HIS A 352 21.35 16.19 8.21
N ARG A 353 22.31 16.04 9.14
CA ARG A 353 23.45 15.12 8.97
C ARG A 353 23.00 13.69 8.67
N ARG A 354 22.07 13.16 9.47
CA ARG A 354 21.50 11.82 9.23
C ARG A 354 20.75 11.71 7.89
N SER A 355 20.05 12.76 7.45
CA SER A 355 19.37 12.78 6.15
C SER A 355 20.35 12.82 4.97
N ALA A 356 21.46 13.56 5.10
CA ALA A 356 22.54 13.55 4.12
C ALA A 356 23.20 12.17 4.01
N GLU A 357 23.60 11.59 5.15
CA GLU A 357 24.18 10.24 5.22
C GLU A 357 23.26 9.19 4.59
N ARG A 358 21.97 9.19 4.93
CA ARG A 358 20.98 8.25 4.38
C ARG A 358 20.76 8.43 2.89
N SER A 359 20.80 9.67 2.40
CA SER A 359 20.64 9.97 0.98
C SER A 359 21.82 9.45 0.17
N LEU A 360 23.04 9.59 0.69
CA LEU A 360 24.25 9.03 0.07
C LEU A 360 24.27 7.50 0.16
N GLU A 361 23.84 6.92 1.27
CA GLU A 361 23.71 5.47 1.41
C GLU A 361 22.72 4.89 0.40
N LEU A 362 21.53 5.50 0.29
CA LEU A 362 20.53 5.12 -0.69
C LEU A 362 21.07 5.26 -2.12
N LEU A 363 21.78 6.35 -2.42
CA LEU A 363 22.38 6.55 -3.74
C LEU A 363 23.37 5.43 -4.07
N GLY A 364 24.29 5.13 -3.15
CA GLY A 364 25.27 4.05 -3.33
C GLY A 364 24.60 2.70 -3.57
N PHE A 365 23.55 2.38 -2.80
CA PHE A 365 22.77 1.16 -3.00
C PHE A 365 22.10 1.10 -4.38
N VAL A 366 21.45 2.18 -4.81
CA VAL A 366 20.75 2.22 -6.11
C VAL A 366 21.72 2.14 -7.29
N GLU A 367 22.88 2.78 -7.19
CA GLU A 367 23.93 2.69 -8.20
C GLU A 367 24.52 1.28 -8.30
N GLU A 368 24.79 0.64 -7.17
CA GLU A 368 25.27 -0.75 -7.11
C GLU A 368 24.24 -1.72 -7.70
N LEU A 369 22.96 -1.58 -7.31
CA LEU A 369 21.87 -2.39 -7.84
C LEU A 369 21.69 -2.18 -9.35
N HIS A 370 21.78 -0.93 -9.82
CA HIS A 370 21.69 -0.62 -11.24
C HIS A 370 22.83 -1.26 -12.04
N ALA A 371 24.07 -1.19 -11.53
CA ALA A 371 25.22 -1.82 -12.16
C ALA A 371 25.09 -3.35 -12.20
N ASP A 372 24.66 -3.98 -11.11
CA ASP A 372 24.48 -5.44 -11.04
C ASP A 372 23.38 -5.97 -11.96
N LEU A 373 22.35 -5.15 -12.21
CA LEU A 373 21.26 -5.47 -13.14
C LEU A 373 21.65 -5.27 -14.62
N GLU A 374 22.82 -4.67 -14.89
CA GLU A 374 23.43 -4.55 -16.22
C GLU A 374 24.77 -5.31 -16.27
N PRO A 375 24.76 -6.66 -16.32
CA PRO A 375 26.00 -7.43 -16.33
C PRO A 375 26.87 -7.09 -17.54
N ARG A 376 28.15 -6.77 -17.29
CA ARG A 376 29.16 -6.47 -18.32
C ARG A 376 30.41 -7.36 -18.11
N PRO A 377 30.83 -8.16 -19.11
CA PRO A 377 30.17 -8.38 -20.40
C PRO A 377 28.80 -9.05 -20.24
N ALA A 378 27.91 -8.83 -21.22
CA ALA A 378 26.59 -9.45 -21.22
C ALA A 378 26.71 -10.98 -21.28
N PRO A 379 26.00 -11.73 -20.42
CA PRO A 379 25.92 -13.19 -20.49
C PRO A 379 25.49 -13.67 -21.87
N ARG A 380 26.18 -14.67 -22.41
CA ARG A 380 25.97 -15.22 -23.76
C ARG A 380 25.25 -16.56 -23.76
N THR A 381 25.06 -17.17 -22.60
CA THR A 381 24.35 -18.45 -22.43
C THR A 381 23.31 -18.36 -21.33
N TRP A 382 22.34 -19.26 -21.34
CA TRP A 382 21.35 -19.39 -20.27
C TRP A 382 22.00 -19.83 -18.96
N ALA A 383 23.02 -20.68 -19.00
CA ALA A 383 23.78 -21.07 -17.81
C ALA A 383 24.49 -19.86 -17.16
N GLU A 384 25.07 -18.95 -17.95
CA GLU A 384 25.66 -17.71 -17.44
C GLU A 384 24.60 -16.78 -16.83
N LEU A 385 23.42 -16.67 -17.45
CA LEU A 385 22.29 -15.90 -16.90
C LEU A 385 21.77 -16.50 -15.59
N ALA A 386 21.66 -17.83 -15.48
CA ALA A 386 21.27 -18.51 -14.25
C ALA A 386 22.28 -18.24 -13.12
N GLY A 387 23.58 -18.35 -13.41
CA GLY A 387 24.65 -18.03 -12.46
C GLY A 387 24.65 -16.55 -12.03
N TRP A 388 24.39 -15.62 -12.95
CA TRP A 388 24.20 -14.20 -12.63
C TRP A 388 23.00 -13.98 -11.71
N CYS A 389 21.85 -14.59 -12.02
CA CYS A 389 20.63 -14.48 -11.22
C CYS A 389 20.85 -15.04 -9.79
N GLN A 390 21.53 -16.18 -9.65
CA GLN A 390 21.90 -16.74 -8.35
C GLN A 390 22.75 -15.77 -7.53
N LYS A 391 23.70 -15.05 -8.15
CA LYS A 391 24.49 -14.02 -7.46
C LYS A 391 23.62 -12.88 -6.94
N LEU A 392 22.65 -12.41 -7.74
CA LEU A 392 21.69 -11.37 -7.29
C LEU A 392 20.86 -11.84 -6.10
N ILE A 393 20.37 -13.08 -6.14
CA ILE A 393 19.61 -13.67 -5.02
C ILE A 393 20.47 -13.71 -3.75
N GLN A 394 21.72 -14.13 -3.85
CA GLN A 394 22.63 -14.18 -2.70
C GLN A 394 22.97 -12.79 -2.16
N LYS A 395 23.14 -11.81 -3.04
CA LYS A 395 23.53 -10.44 -2.69
C LYS A 395 22.38 -9.63 -2.07
N TYR A 396 21.21 -9.64 -2.69
CA TYR A 396 20.09 -8.76 -2.30
C TYR A 396 18.96 -9.48 -1.58
N LEU A 397 18.66 -10.73 -1.92
CA LEU A 397 17.48 -11.47 -1.45
C LEU A 397 17.84 -12.60 -0.47
N GLY A 398 18.95 -12.41 0.25
CA GLY A 398 19.14 -12.96 1.59
C GLY A 398 19.34 -14.46 1.68
N GLY A 399 20.22 -15.08 0.87
CA GLY A 399 20.51 -16.52 0.94
C GLY A 399 20.80 -17.06 2.36
N ARG A 400 21.33 -16.24 3.28
CA ARG A 400 21.61 -16.60 4.69
C ARG A 400 20.52 -16.20 5.70
N LEU A 401 19.67 -15.23 5.37
CA LEU A 401 18.54 -14.81 6.21
C LEU A 401 17.33 -15.75 6.11
N ARG A 402 17.30 -16.59 5.07
CA ARG A 402 16.25 -17.60 4.83
C ARG A 402 15.98 -18.51 6.02
N ARG A 403 16.96 -18.77 6.89
CA ARG A 403 16.77 -19.60 8.10
C ARG A 403 15.70 -19.05 9.05
N SER A 404 15.45 -17.74 9.02
CA SER A 404 14.43 -17.07 9.83
C SER A 404 13.04 -17.06 9.19
N TRP A 405 12.91 -17.48 7.92
CA TRP A 405 11.64 -17.47 7.21
C TRP A 405 10.75 -18.63 7.63
N PRO A 406 9.41 -18.52 7.50
CA PRO A 406 8.50 -19.64 7.67
C PRO A 406 8.90 -20.85 6.81
N ASP A 407 8.62 -22.06 7.28
CA ASP A 407 9.02 -23.32 6.64
C ASP A 407 8.56 -23.41 5.18
N GLU A 408 7.33 -22.97 4.89
CA GLU A 408 6.78 -22.91 3.54
C GLU A 408 7.58 -21.98 2.63
N GLU A 409 7.94 -20.79 3.12
CA GLU A 409 8.74 -19.83 2.33
C GLU A 409 10.15 -20.36 2.06
N ARG A 410 10.71 -21.16 2.97
CA ARG A 410 11.99 -21.84 2.71
C ARG A 410 11.86 -22.90 1.62
N GLN A 411 10.82 -23.73 1.67
CA GLN A 411 10.55 -24.72 0.63
C GLN A 411 10.27 -24.07 -0.74
N MET A 412 9.58 -22.92 -0.74
CA MET A 412 9.36 -22.11 -1.94
C MET A 412 10.65 -21.55 -2.49
N ALA A 413 11.51 -21.00 -1.63
CA ALA A 413 12.79 -20.46 -2.04
C ALA A 413 13.68 -21.52 -2.70
N GLU A 414 13.70 -22.75 -2.17
CA GLU A 414 14.39 -23.87 -2.79
C GLU A 414 13.83 -24.22 -4.18
N ARG A 415 12.50 -24.10 -4.37
CA ARG A 415 11.87 -24.30 -5.69
C ARG A 415 12.27 -23.19 -6.67
N VAL A 416 12.36 -21.94 -6.21
CA VAL A 416 12.86 -20.82 -7.02
C VAL A 416 14.31 -21.06 -7.42
N ASP A 417 15.18 -21.45 -6.48
CA ASP A 417 16.59 -21.75 -6.80
C ASP A 417 16.71 -22.88 -7.83
N ARG A 418 15.92 -23.97 -7.67
CA ARG A 418 15.87 -25.07 -8.65
C ARG A 418 15.37 -24.59 -10.01
N ALA A 419 14.34 -23.73 -10.05
CA ALA A 419 13.83 -23.16 -11.29
C ALA A 419 14.90 -22.32 -12.01
N VAL A 420 15.60 -21.45 -11.28
CA VAL A 420 16.71 -20.64 -11.81
C VAL A 420 17.82 -21.53 -12.38
N SER A 421 18.23 -22.57 -11.65
CA SER A 421 19.26 -23.51 -12.11
C SER A 421 18.84 -24.26 -13.37
N ARG A 422 17.59 -24.75 -13.45
CA ARG A 422 17.07 -25.48 -14.62
C ARG A 422 17.00 -24.64 -15.89
N LEU A 423 16.86 -23.32 -15.78
CA LEU A 423 16.90 -22.47 -16.97
C LEU A 423 18.26 -22.54 -17.69
N GLY A 424 19.35 -22.90 -16.98
CA GLY A 424 20.64 -23.17 -17.61
C GLY A 424 20.62 -24.31 -18.62
N ASP A 425 19.66 -25.24 -18.51
CA ASP A 425 19.50 -26.36 -19.44
C ASP A 425 18.93 -25.95 -20.82
N LEU A 426 18.55 -24.68 -21.00
CA LEU A 426 18.07 -24.14 -22.28
C LEU A 426 19.18 -23.85 -23.29
N ASP A 427 20.45 -23.99 -22.87
CA ASP A 427 21.60 -23.87 -23.77
C ASP A 427 21.47 -24.86 -24.95
N GLY A 428 21.61 -24.34 -26.18
CA GLY A 428 21.44 -25.11 -27.41
C GLY A 428 20.00 -25.31 -27.88
N THR A 429 19.00 -24.79 -27.16
CA THR A 429 17.58 -24.78 -27.59
C THR A 429 17.09 -23.37 -27.99
N ASP A 430 17.58 -22.33 -27.31
CA ASP A 430 17.32 -20.93 -27.66
C ASP A 430 18.63 -20.17 -27.80
N ASP A 431 18.94 -19.76 -29.04
CA ASP A 431 20.23 -19.15 -29.42
C ASP A 431 20.36 -17.66 -29.06
N GLU A 432 19.33 -17.05 -28.47
CA GLU A 432 19.33 -15.61 -28.14
C GLU A 432 19.01 -15.32 -26.65
N PRO A 433 19.88 -15.75 -25.72
CA PRO A 433 19.72 -15.47 -24.31
C PRO A 433 19.79 -13.96 -24.04
N SER A 434 18.83 -13.45 -23.26
CA SER A 434 18.82 -12.06 -22.78
C SER A 434 18.18 -11.99 -21.40
N VAL A 435 18.49 -10.94 -20.63
CA VAL A 435 17.89 -10.71 -19.30
C VAL A 435 16.36 -10.67 -19.37
N ALA A 436 15.80 -10.03 -20.42
CA ALA A 436 14.36 -9.97 -20.64
C ALA A 436 13.76 -11.35 -20.95
N ALA A 437 14.40 -12.15 -21.81
CA ALA A 437 13.97 -13.52 -22.09
C ALA A 437 14.06 -14.41 -20.85
N PHE A 438 15.11 -14.25 -20.05
CA PHE A 438 15.30 -14.97 -18.79
C PHE A 438 14.20 -14.66 -17.78
N GLY A 439 13.85 -13.38 -17.59
CA GLY A 439 12.74 -12.98 -16.71
C GLY A 439 11.39 -13.55 -17.14
N ARG A 440 11.14 -13.66 -18.45
CA ARG A 440 9.93 -14.31 -18.99
C ARG A 440 9.93 -15.83 -18.75
N ALA A 441 11.04 -16.51 -19.05
CA ALA A 441 11.17 -17.95 -18.85
C ALA A 441 11.09 -18.33 -17.37
N LEU A 442 11.70 -17.54 -16.49
CA LEU A 442 11.60 -17.72 -15.04
C LEU A 442 10.15 -17.60 -14.58
N ARG A 443 9.42 -16.57 -15.01
CA ARG A 443 7.99 -16.45 -14.66
C ARG A 443 7.20 -17.69 -15.07
N LEU A 444 7.41 -18.21 -16.28
CA LEU A 444 6.74 -19.44 -16.75
C LEU A 444 7.07 -20.67 -15.89
N GLU A 445 8.34 -20.85 -15.49
CA GLU A 445 8.71 -21.95 -14.58
C GLU A 445 8.04 -21.81 -13.21
N LEU A 446 7.99 -20.58 -12.67
CA LEU A 446 7.42 -20.34 -11.34
C LEU A 446 5.88 -20.45 -11.34
N GLU A 447 5.21 -20.03 -12.42
CA GLU A 447 3.77 -20.22 -12.66
C GLU A 447 3.42 -21.73 -12.72
N GLY A 448 4.24 -22.54 -13.40
CA GLY A 448 4.01 -23.98 -13.58
C GLY A 448 4.34 -24.86 -12.37
N ALA A 449 5.05 -24.33 -11.36
CA ALA A 449 5.47 -25.07 -10.19
C ALA A 449 4.31 -25.21 -9.18
N ALA A 450 3.47 -26.23 -9.33
CA ALA A 450 2.37 -26.50 -8.41
C ALA A 450 2.87 -26.66 -6.95
N HIS A 451 2.25 -25.92 -6.03
CA HIS A 451 2.43 -26.13 -4.60
C HIS A 451 1.12 -26.62 -3.97
N ARG A 452 1.26 -27.48 -2.98
CA ARG A 452 0.17 -27.93 -2.11
C ARG A 452 0.61 -27.70 -0.68
N HIS A 453 -0.33 -27.24 0.13
CA HIS A 453 -0.12 -27.05 1.55
C HIS A 453 -0.45 -28.35 2.31
N GLY A 454 0.34 -28.66 3.34
CA GLY A 454 0.12 -29.80 4.24
C GLY A 454 0.18 -31.19 3.57
N HIS A 455 -0.22 -32.20 4.34
CA HIS A 455 -0.32 -33.59 3.90
C HIS A 455 -1.79 -34.04 3.93
N LEU A 456 -2.18 -34.86 2.95
CA LEU A 456 -3.54 -35.38 2.87
C LEU A 456 -3.89 -36.18 4.14
N GLY A 457 -5.05 -35.92 4.73
CA GLY A 457 -5.52 -36.56 5.97
C GLY A 457 -5.05 -35.91 7.28
N ALA A 458 -4.12 -34.94 7.26
CA ALA A 458 -3.63 -34.25 8.47
C ALA A 458 -4.49 -33.04 8.89
N GLY A 459 -5.40 -32.59 8.03
CA GLY A 459 -6.24 -31.41 8.23
C GLY A 459 -7.37 -31.34 7.20
N VAL A 460 -8.13 -30.25 7.22
CA VAL A 460 -9.28 -30.04 6.30
C VAL A 460 -8.79 -29.99 4.86
N LEU A 461 -9.39 -30.80 3.97
CA LEU A 461 -9.09 -30.74 2.54
C LEU A 461 -9.67 -29.46 1.94
N VAL A 462 -8.82 -28.62 1.34
CA VAL A 462 -9.22 -27.38 0.69
C VAL A 462 -8.79 -27.42 -0.77
N GLY A 463 -9.70 -27.12 -1.69
CA GLY A 463 -9.33 -27.05 -3.11
C GLY A 463 -10.51 -26.97 -4.07
N PRO A 464 -10.23 -27.03 -5.38
CA PRO A 464 -11.28 -27.19 -6.37
C PRO A 464 -12.07 -28.49 -6.11
N VAL A 465 -13.34 -28.52 -6.50
CA VAL A 465 -14.26 -29.64 -6.24
C VAL A 465 -13.75 -31.00 -6.72
N ASP A 466 -12.98 -31.02 -7.80
CA ASP A 466 -12.37 -32.22 -8.37
C ASP A 466 -11.27 -32.84 -7.47
N LEU A 467 -10.67 -32.04 -6.58
CA LEU A 467 -9.65 -32.50 -5.63
C LEU A 467 -10.23 -33.48 -4.59
N ALA A 468 -11.54 -33.44 -4.34
CA ALA A 468 -12.22 -34.32 -3.39
C ALA A 468 -12.75 -35.61 -4.04
N LEU A 469 -12.53 -35.83 -5.34
CA LEU A 469 -12.90 -37.07 -6.02
C LEU A 469 -12.19 -38.28 -5.40
N GLY A 470 -12.98 -39.27 -4.97
CA GLY A 470 -12.47 -40.51 -4.38
C GLY A 470 -11.99 -40.37 -2.93
N VAL A 471 -12.25 -39.24 -2.27
CA VAL A 471 -11.94 -39.03 -0.85
C VAL A 471 -13.15 -39.42 0.01
N GLU A 472 -12.90 -40.15 1.10
CA GLU A 472 -13.95 -40.51 2.06
C GLU A 472 -14.17 -39.35 3.05
N LEU A 473 -15.37 -38.77 3.06
CA LEU A 473 -15.69 -37.56 3.80
C LEU A 473 -16.87 -37.78 4.76
N ASP A 474 -16.80 -37.17 5.94
CA ASP A 474 -17.93 -37.07 6.86
C ASP A 474 -18.66 -35.72 6.68
N LEU A 475 -17.90 -34.67 6.32
CA LEU A 475 -18.41 -33.34 5.99
C LEU A 475 -17.78 -32.82 4.69
N ALA A 476 -18.62 -32.42 3.74
CA ALA A 476 -18.22 -31.61 2.59
C ALA A 476 -18.93 -30.25 2.62
N VAL A 477 -18.18 -29.16 2.49
CA VAL A 477 -18.75 -27.82 2.29
C VAL A 477 -18.37 -27.34 0.91
N VAL A 478 -19.36 -27.00 0.09
CA VAL A 478 -19.17 -26.50 -1.27
C VAL A 478 -19.48 -25.01 -1.30
N CYS A 479 -18.45 -24.19 -1.51
CA CYS A 479 -18.57 -22.73 -1.58
C CYS A 479 -18.80 -22.25 -3.02
N GLY A 480 -19.59 -21.18 -3.16
CA GLY A 480 -19.76 -20.49 -4.44
C GLY A 480 -20.77 -21.13 -5.38
N MET A 481 -21.84 -21.72 -4.85
CA MET A 481 -22.98 -22.25 -5.60
C MET A 481 -23.83 -21.11 -6.18
N ALA A 482 -23.23 -20.35 -7.10
CA ALA A 482 -23.84 -19.25 -7.82
C ALA A 482 -23.55 -19.36 -9.32
N GLU A 483 -24.49 -18.90 -10.15
CA GLU A 483 -24.34 -18.90 -11.60
C GLU A 483 -23.06 -18.15 -12.04
N GLY A 484 -22.30 -18.79 -12.92
CA GLY A 484 -21.01 -18.32 -13.39
C GLY A 484 -19.84 -18.43 -12.40
N THR A 485 -20.10 -18.86 -11.15
CA THR A 485 -19.08 -19.27 -10.18
C THR A 485 -18.97 -20.79 -10.20
N PHE A 486 -20.10 -21.48 -10.08
CA PHE A 486 -20.18 -22.93 -10.18
C PHE A 486 -21.51 -23.35 -10.81
N PRO A 487 -21.52 -23.78 -12.10
CA PRO A 487 -20.36 -23.97 -12.98
C PRO A 487 -19.60 -22.68 -13.28
N ALA A 488 -18.30 -22.79 -13.47
CA ALA A 488 -17.45 -21.65 -13.81
C ALA A 488 -17.81 -21.09 -15.21
N ARG A 489 -17.84 -19.76 -15.36
CA ARG A 489 -18.00 -19.10 -16.67
C ARG A 489 -16.93 -19.54 -17.65
N ARG A 490 -17.29 -19.56 -18.94
CA ARG A 490 -16.40 -19.99 -20.00
C ARG A 490 -16.32 -18.99 -21.12
N ASN A 491 -15.10 -18.90 -21.64
CA ASN A 491 -14.83 -18.31 -22.93
C ASN A 491 -14.37 -19.43 -23.85
N ASP A 492 -14.77 -19.33 -25.11
CA ASP A 492 -14.24 -20.17 -26.16
C ASP A 492 -12.72 -19.97 -26.29
N ASP A 493 -12.01 -20.99 -26.78
CA ASP A 493 -10.56 -20.89 -26.94
C ASP A 493 -10.21 -19.97 -28.11
N ALA A 494 -9.33 -18.99 -27.87
CA ALA A 494 -8.99 -17.97 -28.88
C ALA A 494 -8.18 -18.54 -30.05
N LEU A 495 -7.41 -19.61 -29.83
CA LEU A 495 -6.61 -20.26 -30.88
C LEU A 495 -7.44 -21.29 -31.63
N LEU A 496 -8.15 -22.15 -30.90
CA LEU A 496 -8.91 -23.26 -31.44
C LEU A 496 -10.32 -23.31 -30.81
N PRO A 497 -11.28 -22.53 -31.32
CA PRO A 497 -12.68 -22.53 -30.87
C PRO A 497 -13.30 -23.92 -30.83
N ASP A 498 -14.30 -24.15 -29.97
CA ASP A 498 -14.93 -25.46 -29.76
C ASP A 498 -15.43 -26.10 -31.07
N ARG A 499 -15.96 -25.30 -32.01
CA ARG A 499 -16.37 -25.78 -33.34
C ARG A 499 -15.23 -26.43 -34.14
N GLU A 500 -13.99 -25.96 -33.94
CA GLU A 500 -12.77 -26.48 -34.58
C GLU A 500 -12.25 -27.69 -33.78
N ARG A 501 -12.35 -27.66 -32.45
CA ARG A 501 -11.94 -28.77 -31.57
C ARG A 501 -12.75 -30.04 -31.81
N LEU A 502 -14.06 -29.92 -32.00
CA LEU A 502 -14.97 -31.04 -32.23
C LEU A 502 -14.65 -31.83 -33.52
N VAL A 503 -13.97 -31.22 -34.50
CA VAL A 503 -13.54 -31.90 -35.73
C VAL A 503 -12.49 -32.99 -35.46
N ALA A 504 -11.78 -32.91 -34.33
CA ALA A 504 -10.82 -33.94 -33.92
C ALA A 504 -11.48 -35.20 -33.32
N GLY A 505 -12.81 -35.34 -33.36
CA GLY A 505 -13.49 -36.59 -33.00
C GLY A 505 -13.55 -36.91 -31.50
N GLY A 506 -13.39 -35.90 -30.62
CA GLY A 506 -13.47 -36.05 -29.17
C GLY A 506 -12.13 -36.24 -28.45
N ASP A 507 -11.02 -36.37 -29.19
CA ASP A 507 -9.68 -36.50 -28.60
C ASP A 507 -9.07 -35.14 -28.22
N LEU A 508 -9.63 -34.06 -28.76
CA LEU A 508 -9.42 -32.70 -28.29
C LEU A 508 -10.67 -32.21 -27.52
N PRO A 509 -10.68 -32.23 -26.17
CA PRO A 509 -11.88 -31.94 -25.38
C PRO A 509 -12.40 -30.53 -25.62
N ALA A 510 -13.72 -30.36 -25.78
CA ALA A 510 -14.33 -29.04 -25.93
C ALA A 510 -14.42 -28.32 -24.57
N ARG A 511 -14.35 -26.98 -24.59
CA ARG A 511 -14.61 -26.16 -23.39
C ARG A 511 -16.07 -26.32 -22.95
N ALA A 512 -16.98 -26.63 -23.87
CA ALA A 512 -18.37 -26.98 -23.62
C ALA A 512 -18.56 -28.23 -22.73
N ASP A 513 -17.59 -29.14 -22.65
CA ASP A 513 -17.72 -30.41 -21.90
C ASP A 513 -17.41 -30.27 -20.41
N ARG A 514 -16.74 -29.18 -20.01
CA ARG A 514 -16.36 -28.93 -18.61
C ARG A 514 -17.50 -28.84 -17.58
N PRO A 515 -18.80 -28.54 -17.87
CA PRO A 515 -19.81 -28.47 -16.83
C PRO A 515 -20.22 -29.87 -16.44
N GLY A 516 -20.10 -30.85 -17.35
CA GLY A 516 -20.24 -32.25 -17.03
C GLY A 516 -19.19 -32.65 -16.00
N ASP A 517 -17.93 -32.22 -16.19
CA ASP A 517 -16.85 -32.47 -15.22
C ASP A 517 -17.12 -31.81 -13.86
N ASP A 518 -17.49 -30.51 -13.86
CA ASP A 518 -17.84 -29.77 -12.64
C ASP A 518 -19.04 -30.42 -11.91
N HIS A 519 -20.09 -30.77 -12.66
CA HIS A 519 -21.31 -31.40 -12.15
C HIS A 519 -21.00 -32.77 -11.55
N ARG A 520 -20.21 -33.58 -12.27
CA ARG A 520 -19.76 -34.88 -11.81
C ARG A 520 -19.00 -34.76 -10.50
N ALA A 521 -18.08 -33.81 -10.40
CA ALA A 521 -17.30 -33.60 -9.20
C ALA A 521 -18.21 -33.21 -8.02
N LEU A 522 -19.21 -32.34 -8.24
CA LEU A 522 -20.22 -32.03 -7.23
C LEU A 522 -20.96 -33.27 -6.75
N LEU A 523 -21.56 -34.04 -7.68
CA LEU A 523 -22.34 -35.23 -7.36
C LEU A 523 -21.50 -36.28 -6.62
N ALA A 524 -20.26 -36.48 -7.06
CA ALA A 524 -19.34 -37.41 -6.41
C ALA A 524 -18.98 -36.98 -4.99
N VAL A 525 -18.75 -35.68 -4.76
CA VAL A 525 -18.46 -35.15 -3.41
C VAL A 525 -19.68 -35.26 -2.50
N VAL A 526 -20.88 -34.93 -3.01
CA VAL A 526 -22.13 -35.03 -2.26
C VAL A 526 -22.41 -36.50 -1.88
N ALA A 527 -22.19 -37.43 -2.81
CA ALA A 527 -22.37 -38.86 -2.57
C ALA A 527 -21.32 -39.47 -1.62
N ALA A 528 -20.10 -38.93 -1.60
CA ALA A 528 -19.01 -39.40 -0.76
C ALA A 528 -19.08 -38.87 0.68
N ALA A 529 -19.85 -37.81 0.92
CA ALA A 529 -19.94 -37.15 2.23
C ALA A 529 -21.16 -37.60 3.05
N GLY A 530 -20.95 -37.87 4.34
CA GLY A 530 -22.06 -38.12 5.28
C GLY A 530 -23.00 -36.92 5.43
N ARG A 531 -22.44 -35.71 5.40
CA ARG A 531 -23.17 -34.43 5.37
C ARG A 531 -22.55 -33.48 4.35
N SER A 532 -23.39 -32.84 3.53
CA SER A 532 -22.99 -31.84 2.55
C SER A 532 -23.66 -30.50 2.82
N LEU A 533 -22.87 -29.43 2.85
CA LEU A 533 -23.35 -28.05 2.99
C LEU A 533 -23.02 -27.27 1.72
N LEU A 534 -24.05 -26.88 0.98
CA LEU A 534 -23.94 -26.10 -0.24
C LEU A 534 -24.18 -24.62 0.06
N LEU A 535 -23.19 -23.76 -0.21
CA LEU A 535 -23.24 -22.34 0.13
C LEU A 535 -23.42 -21.50 -1.14
N HIS A 536 -24.32 -20.53 -1.05
CA HIS A 536 -24.65 -19.57 -2.11
C HIS A 536 -24.38 -18.13 -1.65
N PRO A 537 -23.49 -17.38 -2.33
CA PRO A 537 -23.30 -15.96 -2.07
C PRO A 537 -24.31 -15.13 -2.87
N ARG A 538 -25.12 -14.30 -2.20
CA ARG A 538 -26.08 -13.41 -2.86
C ARG A 538 -25.41 -12.25 -3.60
N GLY A 539 -24.26 -11.77 -3.12
CA GLY A 539 -23.62 -10.60 -3.70
C GLY A 539 -22.10 -10.59 -3.65
N ASP A 540 -21.54 -9.48 -4.15
CA ASP A 540 -20.12 -9.17 -4.10
C ASP A 540 -19.93 -7.76 -3.52
N LEU A 541 -19.54 -7.68 -2.25
CA LEU A 541 -19.31 -6.40 -1.55
C LEU A 541 -18.27 -5.50 -2.24
N ARG A 542 -17.44 -6.06 -3.15
CA ARG A 542 -16.42 -5.32 -3.90
C ARG A 542 -16.93 -4.81 -5.25
N ARG A 543 -18.01 -5.38 -5.78
CA ARG A 543 -18.52 -5.07 -7.14
C ARG A 543 -19.97 -4.60 -7.20
N ALA A 544 -20.66 -4.51 -6.06
CA ALA A 544 -22.08 -4.12 -5.98
C ALA A 544 -22.94 -4.87 -7.01
N ALA A 545 -22.76 -6.20 -7.07
CA ALA A 545 -23.43 -7.07 -8.02
C ALA A 545 -24.12 -8.21 -7.28
N ASP A 546 -25.36 -8.49 -7.69
CA ASP A 546 -26.14 -9.65 -7.23
C ASP A 546 -25.75 -10.89 -8.03
N ARG A 547 -25.85 -12.06 -7.40
CA ARG A 547 -25.57 -13.37 -8.00
C ARG A 547 -26.77 -14.28 -7.86
N SER A 548 -27.20 -14.88 -8.96
CA SER A 548 -28.25 -15.91 -8.94
C SER A 548 -27.70 -17.24 -8.39
N PRO A 549 -28.53 -18.04 -7.69
CA PRO A 549 -28.13 -19.37 -7.23
C PRO A 549 -27.80 -20.28 -8.41
N SER A 550 -26.81 -21.15 -8.22
CA SER A 550 -26.46 -22.18 -9.19
C SER A 550 -27.65 -23.08 -9.47
N ARG A 551 -27.88 -23.45 -10.73
CA ARG A 551 -28.88 -24.47 -11.09
C ARG A 551 -28.73 -25.77 -10.29
N TRP A 552 -27.51 -26.18 -9.97
CA TRP A 552 -27.23 -27.42 -9.23
C TRP A 552 -27.50 -27.32 -7.73
N LEU A 553 -27.59 -26.10 -7.17
CA LEU A 553 -27.97 -25.92 -5.78
C LEU A 553 -29.40 -26.39 -5.55
N THR A 554 -30.31 -25.95 -6.42
CA THR A 554 -31.74 -26.26 -6.33
C THR A 554 -32.03 -27.73 -6.62
N GLU A 555 -31.29 -28.32 -7.56
CA GLU A 555 -31.40 -29.75 -7.91
C GLU A 555 -31.00 -30.67 -6.75
N GLU A 556 -29.92 -30.35 -6.03
CA GLU A 556 -29.37 -31.20 -4.96
C GLU A 556 -29.98 -30.96 -3.58
N ALA A 557 -30.31 -29.70 -3.24
CA ALA A 557 -30.71 -29.32 -1.89
C ALA A 557 -32.08 -28.62 -1.78
N GLY A 558 -32.70 -28.27 -2.91
CA GLY A 558 -33.94 -27.47 -2.92
C GLY A 558 -33.70 -25.99 -2.62
N GLU A 559 -34.65 -25.34 -1.93
CA GLU A 559 -34.52 -23.93 -1.55
C GLU A 559 -33.48 -23.74 -0.43
N ALA A 560 -32.52 -22.86 -0.68
CA ALA A 560 -31.48 -22.53 0.29
C ALA A 560 -32.05 -21.66 1.43
N GLU A 561 -31.74 -22.00 2.68
CA GLU A 561 -32.15 -21.20 3.83
C GLU A 561 -31.36 -19.87 3.85
N GLU A 562 -32.08 -18.75 3.93
CA GLU A 562 -31.46 -17.43 3.92
C GLU A 562 -30.92 -17.02 5.30
N VAL A 563 -29.63 -16.68 5.35
CA VAL A 563 -28.99 -15.96 6.45
C VAL A 563 -28.79 -14.50 6.03
N PRO A 564 -29.48 -13.53 6.64
CA PRO A 564 -29.57 -12.17 6.09
C PRO A 564 -28.30 -11.35 6.27
N SER A 565 -27.45 -11.67 7.26
CA SER A 565 -26.20 -10.96 7.51
C SER A 565 -25.23 -11.79 8.36
N PHE A 566 -23.95 -11.38 8.39
CA PHE A 566 -22.95 -11.92 9.30
C PHE A 566 -23.42 -11.96 10.77
N VAL A 567 -24.09 -10.90 11.25
CA VAL A 567 -24.60 -10.83 12.62
C VAL A 567 -25.67 -11.89 12.87
N ALA A 568 -26.58 -12.10 11.91
CA ALA A 568 -27.59 -13.14 12.01
C ALA A 568 -26.95 -14.53 11.99
N GLY A 569 -25.96 -14.76 11.11
CA GLY A 569 -25.18 -15.99 11.07
C GLY A 569 -24.48 -16.28 12.41
N LEU A 570 -23.76 -15.29 12.95
CA LEU A 570 -23.05 -15.42 14.22
C LEU A 570 -23.99 -15.73 15.41
N ARG A 571 -25.20 -15.17 15.42
CA ARG A 571 -26.23 -15.46 16.43
C ARG A 571 -26.79 -16.87 16.33
N ARG A 572 -26.85 -17.42 15.12
CA ARG A 572 -27.30 -18.80 14.85
C ARG A 572 -26.22 -19.84 15.16
N THR A 573 -24.94 -19.46 15.10
CA THR A 573 -23.82 -20.36 15.36
C THR A 573 -23.89 -20.95 16.77
N GLY A 574 -23.78 -22.27 16.89
CA GLY A 574 -23.70 -22.94 18.20
C GLY A 574 -22.42 -22.57 18.94
N PHE A 575 -21.28 -22.66 18.26
CA PHE A 575 -19.99 -22.25 18.79
C PHE A 575 -19.18 -21.39 17.79
N PRO A 576 -18.73 -20.17 18.19
CA PRO A 576 -17.95 -19.30 17.32
C PRO A 576 -16.68 -19.98 16.77
N ALA A 577 -16.34 -19.70 15.51
CA ALA A 577 -15.22 -20.40 14.86
C ALA A 577 -13.84 -20.00 15.42
N HIS A 578 -13.71 -18.77 15.94
CA HIS A 578 -12.46 -18.25 16.51
C HIS A 578 -12.72 -17.15 17.56
N ALA A 579 -11.67 -16.73 18.26
CA ALA A 579 -11.75 -15.81 19.39
C ALA A 579 -12.43 -14.47 19.07
N GLN A 580 -12.20 -13.91 17.88
CA GLN A 580 -12.83 -12.64 17.49
C GLN A 580 -14.35 -12.78 17.28
N GLU A 581 -14.84 -13.90 16.73
CA GLU A 581 -16.28 -14.14 16.65
C GLU A 581 -16.91 -14.30 18.02
N TYR A 582 -16.23 -15.00 18.94
CA TYR A 582 -16.66 -15.12 20.33
C TYR A 582 -16.77 -13.74 21.00
N ASP A 583 -15.71 -12.93 20.91
CA ASP A 583 -15.68 -11.59 21.48
C ASP A 583 -16.77 -10.69 20.87
N THR A 584 -16.96 -10.74 19.55
CA THR A 584 -17.99 -9.98 18.84
C THR A 584 -19.38 -10.38 19.30
N ARG A 585 -19.64 -11.70 19.44
CA ARG A 585 -20.92 -12.20 19.95
C ARG A 585 -21.18 -11.72 21.38
N CYS A 586 -20.20 -11.79 22.27
CA CYS A 586 -20.37 -11.29 23.63
C CYS A 586 -20.71 -9.80 23.67
N VAL A 587 -20.09 -8.98 22.81
CA VAL A 587 -20.41 -7.54 22.70
C VAL A 587 -21.82 -7.31 22.15
N LEU A 588 -22.26 -8.10 21.17
CA LEU A 588 -23.62 -8.03 20.63
C LEU A 588 -24.66 -8.42 21.69
N ASP A 589 -24.41 -9.50 22.43
CA ASP A 589 -25.28 -9.96 23.52
C ASP A 589 -25.38 -8.89 24.63
N TRP A 590 -24.27 -8.23 24.96
CA TRP A 590 -24.27 -7.07 25.87
C TRP A 590 -25.05 -5.88 25.30
N HIS A 591 -24.87 -5.54 24.03
CA HIS A 591 -25.57 -4.42 23.40
C HIS A 591 -27.09 -4.64 23.45
N ASP A 592 -27.55 -5.86 23.15
CA ASP A 592 -28.96 -6.22 23.24
C ASP A 592 -29.47 -6.22 24.68
N ALA A 593 -28.64 -6.59 25.67
CA ALA A 593 -28.99 -6.46 27.08
C ALA A 593 -29.12 -4.99 27.49
N ARG A 594 -28.20 -4.13 27.02
CA ARG A 594 -28.20 -2.69 27.28
C ARG A 594 -29.43 -1.98 26.74
N THR A 595 -29.84 -2.27 25.51
CA THR A 595 -31.07 -1.68 24.93
C THR A 595 -32.34 -2.08 25.70
N ARG A 596 -32.31 -3.21 26.41
CA ARG A 596 -33.44 -3.70 27.22
C ARG A 596 -33.41 -3.26 28.69
N THR A 597 -32.23 -3.05 29.27
CA THR A 597 -32.06 -2.88 30.73
C THR A 597 -31.27 -1.64 31.16
N ALA A 598 -30.90 -0.77 30.21
CA ALA A 598 -30.04 0.40 30.43
C ALA A 598 -28.65 0.09 31.02
N SER A 599 -28.14 -1.15 30.85
CA SER A 599 -26.79 -1.56 31.27
C SER A 599 -25.72 -0.51 30.95
N GLY A 600 -24.93 -0.16 31.95
CA GLY A 600 -23.91 0.89 31.82
C GLY A 600 -22.76 0.47 30.90
N TRP A 601 -22.06 1.44 30.29
CA TRP A 601 -20.82 1.19 29.54
C TRP A 601 -19.72 0.50 30.38
N SER A 602 -19.81 0.58 31.70
CA SER A 602 -18.94 -0.15 32.64
C SER A 602 -19.06 -1.67 32.51
N GLU A 603 -20.22 -2.19 32.14
CA GLU A 603 -20.45 -3.64 31.97
C GLU A 603 -19.78 -4.18 30.71
N LEU A 604 -19.72 -3.38 29.63
CA LEU A 604 -18.98 -3.74 28.41
C LEU A 604 -17.50 -4.02 28.72
N ALA A 605 -16.91 -3.22 29.61
CA ALA A 605 -15.52 -3.39 30.04
C ALA A 605 -15.30 -4.66 30.90
N GLN A 606 -16.37 -5.29 31.40
CA GLN A 606 -16.30 -6.53 32.18
C GLN A 606 -16.42 -7.79 31.33
N ILE A 607 -16.83 -7.69 30.06
CA ILE A 607 -16.87 -8.83 29.14
C ILE A 607 -15.46 -9.46 29.08
N PRO A 608 -15.29 -10.79 29.26
CA PRO A 608 -13.96 -11.41 29.32
C PRO A 608 -13.02 -11.00 28.18
N GLY A 609 -13.49 -11.03 26.93
CA GLY A 609 -12.73 -10.63 25.74
C GLY A 609 -12.29 -9.16 25.75
N VAL A 610 -13.09 -8.27 26.34
CA VAL A 610 -12.75 -6.85 26.51
C VAL A 610 -11.83 -6.66 27.72
N ARG A 611 -12.12 -7.33 28.84
CA ARG A 611 -11.39 -7.21 30.11
C ARG A 611 -9.93 -7.63 29.96
N GLN A 612 -9.68 -8.67 29.18
CA GLN A 612 -8.34 -9.20 28.91
C GLN A 612 -7.53 -8.33 27.92
N ARG A 613 -8.16 -7.35 27.26
CA ARG A 613 -7.54 -6.48 26.25
C ARG A 613 -7.52 -5.01 26.72
N PRO A 614 -6.44 -4.56 27.38
CA PRO A 614 -6.32 -3.19 27.88
C PRO A 614 -6.54 -2.11 26.81
N GLU A 615 -6.19 -2.39 25.57
CA GLU A 615 -6.43 -1.53 24.41
C GLU A 615 -7.92 -1.31 24.12
N LEU A 616 -8.76 -2.35 24.20
CA LEU A 616 -10.22 -2.21 24.02
C LEU A 616 -10.84 -1.42 25.17
N ARG A 617 -10.40 -1.68 26.41
CA ARG A 617 -10.86 -0.91 27.58
C ARG A 617 -10.53 0.57 27.45
N ARG A 618 -9.29 0.90 27.05
CA ARG A 618 -8.86 2.28 26.79
C ARG A 618 -9.65 2.91 25.63
N GLY A 619 -9.94 2.15 24.58
CA GLY A 619 -10.79 2.59 23.47
C GLY A 619 -12.22 2.93 23.90
N ILE A 620 -12.83 2.10 24.76
CA ILE A 620 -14.15 2.35 25.33
C ILE A 620 -14.12 3.59 26.24
N GLU A 621 -13.11 3.71 27.09
CA GLU A 621 -12.91 4.89 27.95
C GLU A 621 -12.77 6.17 27.11
N LEU A 622 -11.97 6.13 26.05
CA LEU A 622 -11.79 7.23 25.10
C LEU A 622 -13.11 7.63 24.43
N ARG A 623 -13.86 6.66 23.90
CA ARG A 623 -15.16 6.93 23.24
C ARG A 623 -16.16 7.54 24.23
N ARG A 624 -16.23 7.01 25.45
CA ARG A 624 -17.10 7.54 26.51
C ARG A 624 -16.70 8.96 26.91
N ALA A 625 -15.41 9.21 27.12
CA ALA A 625 -14.89 10.52 27.50
C ALA A 625 -15.18 11.57 26.43
N ARG A 626 -14.92 11.25 25.15
CA ARG A 626 -15.22 12.12 24.01
C ARG A 626 -16.71 12.43 23.86
N MET A 627 -17.57 11.47 24.21
CA MET A 627 -19.02 11.67 24.19
C MET A 627 -19.56 12.53 25.34
N SER A 628 -18.76 12.80 26.37
CA SER A 628 -19.17 13.62 27.52
C SER A 628 -19.03 15.12 27.24
N SER A 629 -19.63 15.95 28.09
CA SER A 629 -19.46 17.41 28.09
C SER A 629 -18.19 17.89 28.80
N ARG A 630 -17.39 16.99 29.38
CA ARG A 630 -16.16 17.32 30.11
C ARG A 630 -14.96 17.28 29.18
N LEU A 631 -14.03 18.21 29.36
CA LEU A 631 -12.73 18.17 28.71
C LEU A 631 -11.79 17.21 29.47
N THR A 632 -11.34 16.14 28.79
CA THR A 632 -10.54 15.06 29.41
C THR A 632 -9.15 14.94 28.80
N ARG A 633 -8.34 14.00 29.31
CA ARG A 633 -7.04 13.65 28.73
C ARG A 633 -7.12 13.19 27.27
N PHE A 634 -8.27 12.66 26.84
CA PHE A 634 -8.50 12.21 25.47
C PHE A 634 -8.89 13.33 24.51
N ASP A 635 -9.09 14.53 25.05
CA ASP A 635 -9.43 15.75 24.34
C ASP A 635 -8.30 16.78 24.40
N GLY A 636 -7.11 16.42 24.92
CA GLY A 636 -5.95 17.31 25.00
C GLY A 636 -5.78 18.07 26.32
N ASN A 637 -6.47 17.69 27.40
CA ASN A 637 -6.21 18.25 28.74
C ASN A 637 -5.22 17.38 29.52
N LEU A 638 -3.95 17.76 29.55
CA LEU A 638 -2.90 16.99 30.23
C LEU A 638 -3.00 17.04 31.76
N LEU A 639 -3.73 18.00 32.33
CA LEU A 639 -3.96 18.10 33.77
C LEU A 639 -5.25 17.37 34.21
N ALA A 640 -5.91 16.65 33.30
CA ALA A 640 -7.04 15.78 33.62
C ALA A 640 -6.59 14.32 33.88
N GLY A 641 -7.20 13.69 34.89
CA GLY A 641 -7.03 12.25 35.14
C GLY A 641 -5.66 11.87 35.70
N ASP A 642 -5.08 10.81 35.15
CA ASP A 642 -3.80 10.19 35.53
C ASP A 642 -2.57 10.92 34.97
N LEU A 643 -2.76 11.90 34.08
CA LEU A 643 -1.68 12.75 33.56
C LEU A 643 -1.37 13.97 34.45
N ARG A 644 -2.12 14.14 35.55
CA ARG A 644 -1.87 15.18 36.57
C ARG A 644 -0.44 15.08 37.09
N GLY A 645 0.32 16.17 36.91
CA GLY A 645 1.75 16.24 37.28
C GLY A 645 2.71 16.13 36.09
N THR A 646 2.21 15.96 34.87
CA THR A 646 3.02 16.08 33.66
C THR A 646 3.58 17.50 33.58
N VAL A 647 4.91 17.64 33.55
CA VAL A 647 5.58 18.93 33.42
C VAL A 647 5.65 19.30 31.94
N VAL A 648 4.93 20.35 31.57
CA VAL A 648 5.05 20.98 30.26
C VAL A 648 5.96 22.19 30.41
N ALA A 649 6.88 22.35 29.46
CA ALA A 649 7.74 23.51 29.38
C ALA A 649 6.89 24.80 29.31
N HIS A 650 6.97 25.62 30.36
CA HIS A 650 6.21 26.85 30.47
C HIS A 650 6.94 27.99 29.73
N PRO A 651 6.33 28.65 28.74
CA PRO A 651 7.03 29.69 27.95
C PRO A 651 7.56 30.88 28.77
N ALA A 652 6.92 31.20 29.91
CA ALA A 652 7.42 32.20 30.86
C ALA A 652 8.33 31.64 31.98
N GLY A 653 8.81 30.40 31.87
CA GLY A 653 9.62 29.73 32.88
C GLY A 653 11.09 30.16 32.95
N GLY A 654 11.50 31.13 32.13
CA GLY A 654 12.86 31.72 32.13
C GLY A 654 13.93 30.92 31.37
N SER A 655 13.77 29.60 31.24
CA SER A 655 14.70 28.73 30.49
C SER A 655 14.24 28.41 29.07
N GLU A 656 13.02 28.80 28.68
CA GLU A 656 12.40 28.42 27.41
C GLU A 656 12.34 29.61 26.45
N THR A 657 12.79 29.39 25.21
CA THR A 657 12.68 30.36 24.13
C THR A 657 11.48 30.05 23.23
N THR A 658 10.64 31.07 22.96
CA THR A 658 9.47 30.96 22.08
C THR A 658 9.55 31.91 20.88
N SER A 659 8.62 31.80 19.93
CA SER A 659 8.48 32.72 18.80
C SER A 659 7.03 33.15 18.64
N ALA A 660 6.80 34.29 17.97
CA ALA A 660 5.45 34.76 17.66
C ALA A 660 4.64 33.69 16.89
N SER A 661 5.22 33.10 15.85
CA SER A 661 4.60 32.03 15.06
C SER A 661 4.25 30.78 15.87
N ARG A 662 5.06 30.44 16.88
CA ARG A 662 4.79 29.31 17.80
C ARG A 662 3.60 29.60 18.71
N LEU A 663 3.45 30.83 19.20
CA LEU A 663 2.30 31.25 20.01
C LEU A 663 1.02 31.33 19.16
N GLU A 664 1.11 31.93 17.97
CA GLU A 664 0.00 32.01 17.01
C GLU A 664 -0.53 30.62 16.61
N MET A 665 0.35 29.61 16.53
CA MET A 665 -0.05 28.22 16.28
C MET A 665 -0.94 27.65 17.39
N TRP A 666 -0.64 27.93 18.65
CA TRP A 666 -1.49 27.49 19.76
C TRP A 666 -2.85 28.17 19.70
N ALA A 667 -2.91 29.47 19.38
CA ALA A 667 -4.18 30.16 19.18
C ALA A 667 -5.01 29.53 18.04
N GLY A 668 -4.38 29.22 16.91
CA GLY A 668 -5.07 28.59 15.79
C GLY A 668 -5.53 27.16 16.05
N CYS A 669 -4.68 26.33 16.64
CA CYS A 669 -5.05 24.98 17.08
C CYS A 669 -4.08 24.50 18.17
N PRO A 670 -4.52 24.44 19.45
CA PRO A 670 -3.69 23.95 20.55
C PRO A 670 -3.18 22.52 20.32
N HIS A 671 -3.97 21.67 19.67
CA HIS A 671 -3.53 20.32 19.29
C HIS A 671 -2.39 20.33 18.26
N ALA A 672 -2.43 21.21 17.25
CA ALA A 672 -1.34 21.35 16.29
C ALA A 672 -0.05 21.81 16.99
N TYR A 673 -0.15 22.74 17.95
CA TYR A 673 0.98 23.12 18.79
C TYR A 673 1.55 21.92 19.56
N PHE A 674 0.69 21.13 20.18
CA PHE A 674 1.11 19.94 20.93
C PHE A 674 1.85 18.95 20.04
N MET A 675 1.28 18.62 18.88
CA MET A 675 1.91 17.70 17.92
C MET A 675 3.26 18.23 17.46
N ARG A 676 3.31 19.48 16.99
CA ARG A 676 4.52 20.05 16.37
C ARG A 676 5.62 20.44 17.36
N HIS A 677 5.26 21.05 18.49
CA HIS A 677 6.22 21.69 19.37
C HIS A 677 6.46 20.92 20.68
N VAL A 678 5.51 20.10 21.13
CA VAL A 678 5.68 19.25 22.33
C VAL A 678 6.14 17.86 21.92
N LEU A 679 5.41 17.19 21.02
CA LEU A 679 5.75 15.85 20.54
C LEU A 679 6.75 15.83 19.38
N ARG A 680 7.01 16.97 18.74
CA ARG A 680 7.93 17.11 17.59
C ARG A 680 7.52 16.24 16.39
N VAL A 681 6.23 16.12 16.15
CA VAL A 681 5.61 15.44 15.01
C VAL A 681 5.30 16.48 13.94
N GLU A 682 5.87 16.31 12.75
CA GLU A 682 5.62 17.15 11.58
C GLU A 682 4.69 16.42 10.61
N ALA A 683 3.80 17.16 9.97
CA ALA A 683 3.05 16.66 8.82
C ALA A 683 4.03 16.33 7.68
N ILE A 684 3.71 15.29 6.89
CA ILE A 684 4.50 14.93 5.71
C ILE A 684 3.99 15.78 4.55
N ASP A 685 4.82 16.70 4.07
CA ASP A 685 4.53 17.45 2.84
C ASP A 685 4.68 16.52 1.63
N ASP A 686 3.58 16.24 0.91
CA ASP A 686 3.63 15.45 -0.32
C ASP A 686 3.99 16.33 -1.52
N ALA A 687 5.29 16.46 -1.77
CA ALA A 687 5.85 17.28 -2.84
C ALA A 687 5.47 16.81 -4.26
N ASP A 688 4.95 15.58 -4.44
CA ASP A 688 4.64 14.99 -5.74
C ASP A 688 3.39 15.61 -6.40
N ASP A 689 2.48 16.18 -5.61
CA ASP A 689 1.23 16.79 -6.10
C ASP A 689 1.41 18.26 -6.54
N GLU A 690 2.54 18.88 -6.20
CA GLU A 690 2.81 20.28 -6.53
C GLU A 690 3.41 20.42 -7.93
N HIS A 691 2.55 20.73 -8.91
CA HIS A 691 2.99 20.99 -10.28
C HIS A 691 3.64 22.37 -10.48
N ARG A 692 3.52 23.27 -9.50
CA ARG A 692 4.07 24.64 -9.49
C ARG A 692 4.97 24.82 -8.27
N ILE A 693 5.72 25.92 -8.22
CA ILE A 693 6.38 26.36 -6.98
C ILE A 693 5.34 26.47 -5.85
N SER A 694 5.65 25.91 -4.67
CA SER A 694 4.75 25.98 -3.52
C SER A 694 4.59 27.43 -3.04
N PRO A 695 3.47 27.79 -2.39
CA PRO A 695 3.31 29.11 -1.80
C PRO A 695 4.41 29.46 -0.80
N LEU A 696 4.88 28.47 -0.03
CA LEU A 696 5.97 28.63 0.95
C LEU A 696 7.30 28.95 0.25
N GLU A 697 7.70 28.14 -0.73
CA GLU A 697 8.94 28.35 -1.49
C GLU A 697 8.93 29.68 -2.24
N ARG A 698 7.77 30.07 -2.79
CA ARG A 698 7.59 31.39 -3.42
C ARG A 698 7.79 32.52 -2.42
N GLY A 699 7.22 32.41 -1.22
CA GLY A 699 7.39 33.39 -0.15
C GLY A 699 8.86 33.55 0.23
N SER A 700 9.52 32.43 0.58
CA SER A 700 10.94 32.39 0.96
C SER A 700 11.86 32.93 -0.13
N LEU A 701 11.56 32.66 -1.41
CA LEU A 701 12.32 33.20 -2.54
C LEU A 701 12.22 34.73 -2.62
N VAL A 702 11.02 35.29 -2.51
CA VAL A 702 10.82 36.75 -2.58
C VAL A 702 11.47 37.43 -1.37
N HIS A 703 11.31 36.88 -0.17
CA HIS A 703 11.97 37.38 1.05
C HIS A 703 13.47 37.51 0.84
N ARG A 704 14.13 36.40 0.47
CA ARG A 704 15.58 36.37 0.25
C ARG A 704 16.07 37.35 -0.81
N ILE A 705 15.30 37.54 -1.88
CA ILE A 705 15.66 38.51 -2.93
C ILE A 705 15.61 39.94 -2.39
N LEU A 706 14.51 40.31 -1.71
CA LEU A 706 14.31 41.66 -1.18
C LEU A 706 15.29 41.97 -0.05
N GLU A 707 15.52 41.01 0.84
CA GLU A 707 16.50 41.07 1.92
C GLU A 707 17.90 41.33 1.38
N ARG A 708 18.41 40.44 0.50
CA ARG A 708 19.76 40.57 -0.05
C ARG A 708 19.95 41.91 -0.75
N TRP A 709 18.99 42.30 -1.59
CA TRP A 709 19.06 43.56 -2.32
C TRP A 709 19.06 44.78 -1.38
N LEU A 710 18.23 44.78 -0.34
CA LEU A 710 18.11 45.92 0.57
C LEU A 710 19.27 45.98 1.58
N ALA A 711 19.81 44.83 2.01
CA ALA A 711 21.01 44.74 2.83
C ALA A 711 22.21 45.38 2.10
N GLU A 712 22.44 44.97 0.84
CA GLU A 712 23.49 45.56 -0.01
C GLU A 712 23.29 47.08 -0.17
N ALA A 713 22.05 47.56 -0.30
CA ALA A 713 21.76 49.00 -0.39
C ALA A 713 22.01 49.78 0.91
N ILE A 714 21.74 49.17 2.07
CA ILE A 714 22.01 49.77 3.39
C ILE A 714 23.52 49.88 3.60
N ASP A 715 24.26 48.80 3.32
CA ASP A 715 25.72 48.75 3.51
C ASP A 715 26.45 49.76 2.61
N GLU A 716 25.97 49.97 1.37
CA GLU A 716 26.52 50.96 0.45
C GLU A 716 26.02 52.40 0.69
N GLY A 717 25.12 52.61 1.65
CA GLY A 717 24.51 53.92 1.93
C GLY A 717 23.67 54.44 0.75
N ALA A 718 23.15 53.55 -0.08
CA ALA A 718 22.45 53.87 -1.33
C ALA A 718 20.92 53.97 -1.16
N VAL A 719 20.39 53.75 0.04
CA VAL A 719 18.97 53.87 0.37
C VAL A 719 18.49 55.31 0.11
N PRO A 720 17.53 55.54 -0.80
CA PRO A 720 17.06 56.89 -1.11
C PRO A 720 16.37 57.55 0.07
N ALA A 721 16.42 58.89 0.12
CA ALA A 721 15.66 59.67 1.09
C ALA A 721 14.14 59.41 0.98
N PRO A 722 13.35 59.64 2.04
CA PRO A 722 11.90 59.46 2.00
C PRO A 722 11.26 60.22 0.83
N GLY A 723 10.52 59.50 -0.02
CA GLY A 723 9.87 60.05 -1.23
C GLY A 723 10.75 60.20 -2.47
N ALA A 724 12.04 59.86 -2.41
CA ALA A 724 12.90 59.74 -3.58
C ALA A 724 12.81 58.32 -4.19
N ARG A 725 12.82 58.24 -5.53
CA ARG A 725 12.83 56.98 -6.26
C ARG A 725 14.16 56.25 -6.15
N TRP A 726 14.12 54.92 -6.19
CA TRP A 726 15.32 54.09 -6.35
C TRP A 726 16.09 54.44 -7.64
N PRO A 727 17.43 54.59 -7.58
CA PRO A 727 18.27 54.79 -8.76
C PRO A 727 18.14 53.65 -9.76
N GLU A 728 18.26 53.95 -11.06
CA GLU A 728 18.10 52.95 -12.12
C GLU A 728 19.10 51.78 -12.02
N SER A 729 20.31 52.05 -11.51
CA SER A 729 21.31 51.01 -11.22
C SER A 729 20.80 50.00 -10.18
N TRP A 730 20.17 50.46 -9.11
CA TRP A 730 19.60 49.61 -8.05
C TRP A 730 18.31 48.91 -8.49
N ARG A 731 17.50 49.55 -9.33
CA ARG A 731 16.34 48.91 -9.98
C ARG A 731 16.77 47.73 -10.86
N THR A 732 17.84 47.91 -11.65
CA THR A 732 18.44 46.84 -12.48
C THR A 732 19.05 45.73 -11.61
N HIS A 733 19.70 46.11 -10.51
CA HIS A 733 20.34 45.18 -9.59
C HIS A 733 19.34 44.24 -8.89
N LEU A 734 18.17 44.75 -8.48
CA LEU A 734 17.10 43.90 -7.92
C LEU A 734 16.71 42.75 -8.86
N LEU A 735 16.60 43.04 -10.16
CA LEU A 735 16.28 42.03 -11.17
C LEU A 735 17.42 41.02 -11.36
N ALA A 736 18.67 41.46 -11.28
CA ALA A 736 19.84 40.58 -11.34
C ALA A 736 19.88 39.59 -10.16
N VAL A 737 19.64 40.09 -8.93
CA VAL A 737 19.50 39.25 -7.73
C VAL A 737 18.33 38.28 -7.87
N GLY A 738 17.19 38.77 -8.35
CA GLY A 738 15.99 37.96 -8.59
C GLY A 738 16.24 36.80 -9.55
N GLU A 739 16.94 37.04 -10.67
CA GLU A 739 17.31 35.99 -11.62
C GLU A 739 18.29 34.97 -11.04
N GLN A 740 19.25 35.42 -10.22
CA GLN A 740 20.22 34.54 -9.57
C GLN A 740 19.53 33.58 -8.60
N GLU A 741 18.65 34.07 -7.73
CA GLU A 741 17.93 33.23 -6.77
C GLU A 741 16.91 32.31 -7.44
N CYS A 742 16.25 32.77 -8.51
CA CYS A 742 15.38 31.91 -9.32
C CYS A 742 16.15 30.72 -9.93
N LYS A 743 17.36 30.97 -10.47
CA LYS A 743 18.22 29.89 -11.01
C LYS A 743 18.64 28.92 -9.91
N ARG A 744 18.99 29.42 -8.72
CA ARG A 744 19.37 28.59 -7.58
C ARG A 744 18.21 27.70 -7.12
N LEU A 745 17.00 28.23 -7.03
CA LEU A 745 15.82 27.46 -6.64
C LEU A 745 15.46 26.39 -7.69
N ALA A 746 15.57 26.73 -8.98
CA ALA A 746 15.33 25.78 -10.07
C ALA A 746 16.33 24.61 -10.07
N ALA A 747 17.60 24.88 -9.78
CA ALA A 747 18.62 23.84 -9.65
C ALA A 747 18.31 22.84 -8.52
N ARG A 748 17.66 23.30 -7.44
CA ARG A 748 17.20 22.46 -6.33
C ARG A 748 15.93 21.65 -6.67
N GLY A 749 15.25 21.95 -7.77
CA GLY A 749 14.01 21.26 -8.17
C GLY A 749 12.76 21.70 -7.41
N LEU A 750 12.81 22.84 -6.70
CA LEU A 750 11.71 23.35 -5.87
C LEU A 750 10.73 24.24 -6.64
N VAL A 751 10.76 24.18 -7.97
CA VAL A 751 10.00 25.08 -8.87
C VAL A 751 8.81 24.42 -9.56
N GLY A 752 8.55 23.14 -9.26
CA GLY A 752 7.55 22.33 -9.94
C GLY A 752 7.93 21.99 -11.38
N ARG A 753 6.93 21.79 -12.24
CA ARG A 753 7.16 21.43 -13.65
C ARG A 753 7.64 22.63 -14.46
N ARG A 754 8.57 22.39 -15.39
CA ARG A 754 9.18 23.41 -16.24
C ARG A 754 8.17 24.37 -16.90
N LEU A 755 7.07 23.83 -17.42
CA LEU A 755 6.04 24.61 -18.11
C LEU A 755 5.44 25.72 -17.22
N TYR A 756 5.16 25.42 -15.95
CA TYR A 756 4.61 26.39 -15.02
C TYR A 756 5.68 27.33 -14.49
N TRP A 757 6.89 26.81 -14.25
CA TRP A 757 8.00 27.62 -13.73
C TRP A 757 8.34 28.81 -14.63
N GLU A 758 8.33 28.65 -15.95
CA GLU A 758 8.60 29.76 -16.88
C GLU A 758 7.59 30.91 -16.76
N HIS A 759 6.34 30.62 -16.37
CA HIS A 759 5.33 31.61 -16.08
C HIS A 759 5.50 32.19 -14.66
N ASP A 760 5.67 31.34 -13.64
CA ASP A 760 5.85 31.75 -12.24
C ASP A 760 7.07 32.67 -12.07
N ARG A 761 8.19 32.31 -12.69
CA ARG A 761 9.42 33.12 -12.71
C ARG A 761 9.18 34.50 -13.30
N ARG A 762 8.50 34.60 -14.46
CA ARG A 762 8.17 35.90 -15.07
C ARG A 762 7.27 36.74 -14.17
N GLN A 763 6.30 36.11 -13.51
CA GLN A 763 5.42 36.79 -12.58
C GLN A 763 6.16 37.32 -11.36
N ILE A 764 7.07 36.53 -10.78
CA ILE A 764 7.90 36.95 -9.65
C ILE A 764 8.75 38.17 -10.03
N LEU A 765 9.45 38.11 -11.17
CA LEU A 765 10.27 39.25 -11.62
C LEU A 765 9.42 40.51 -11.90
N ALA A 766 8.23 40.35 -12.48
CA ALA A 766 7.30 41.46 -12.68
C ALA A 766 6.71 42.02 -11.36
N ASP A 767 6.57 41.17 -10.34
CA ASP A 767 6.18 41.61 -8.99
C ASP A 767 7.32 42.42 -8.34
N LEU A 768 8.58 42.04 -8.51
CA LEU A 768 9.75 42.80 -8.02
C LEU A 768 9.86 44.19 -8.66
N VAL A 769 9.55 44.34 -9.95
CA VAL A 769 9.53 45.66 -10.60
C VAL A 769 8.49 46.57 -9.94
N ARG A 770 7.28 46.04 -9.71
CA ARG A 770 6.19 46.81 -9.07
C ARG A 770 6.46 47.09 -7.59
N PHE A 771 7.18 46.20 -6.91
CA PHE A 771 7.60 46.42 -5.54
C PHE A 771 8.41 47.71 -5.38
N LEU A 772 9.26 48.07 -6.35
CA LEU A 772 10.05 49.31 -6.28
C LEU A 772 9.18 50.56 -6.19
N ASP A 773 8.11 50.64 -6.98
CA ASP A 773 7.20 51.79 -6.96
C ASP A 773 6.33 51.78 -5.69
N PHE A 774 5.90 50.61 -5.23
CA PHE A 774 5.21 50.46 -3.94
C PHE A 774 6.10 50.88 -2.76
N ASP A 775 7.37 50.49 -2.76
CA ASP A 775 8.36 50.87 -1.75
C ASP A 775 8.58 52.39 -1.71
N ASP A 776 8.71 53.03 -2.88
CA ASP A 776 8.80 54.48 -3.02
C ASP A 776 7.59 55.18 -2.36
N GLU A 777 6.38 54.68 -2.59
CA GLU A 777 5.14 55.20 -2.01
C GLU A 777 5.07 55.01 -0.49
N GLN A 778 5.45 53.84 0.03
CA GLN A 778 5.41 53.58 1.48
C GLN A 778 6.45 54.42 2.23
N ARG A 779 7.69 54.53 1.73
CA ARG A 779 8.72 55.40 2.34
C ARG A 779 8.28 56.86 2.37
N ALA A 780 7.57 57.32 1.34
CA ALA A 780 6.99 58.68 1.32
C ALA A 780 5.88 58.84 2.38
N ARG A 781 4.97 57.87 2.46
CA ARG A 781 3.81 57.89 3.37
C ARG A 781 4.22 57.89 4.83
N TYR A 782 5.12 56.99 5.22
CA TYR A 782 5.59 56.84 6.60
C TYR A 782 6.76 57.77 6.95
N ARG A 783 7.27 58.53 5.97
CA ARG A 783 8.48 59.37 6.07
C ARG A 783 9.66 58.57 6.65
N SER A 784 9.81 57.35 6.18
CA SER A 784 10.65 56.33 6.77
C SER A 784 11.85 55.99 5.89
N GLN A 785 12.90 55.47 6.51
CA GLN A 785 14.10 55.00 5.82
C GLN A 785 14.55 53.65 6.41
N PRO A 786 14.77 52.62 5.57
CA PRO A 786 15.34 51.34 5.99
C PRO A 786 16.64 51.48 6.79
N VAL A 787 16.69 50.82 7.94
CA VAL A 787 17.88 50.79 8.81
C VAL A 787 18.36 49.38 9.13
N ALA A 788 17.49 48.38 9.04
CA ALA A 788 17.86 46.97 9.17
C ALA A 788 16.92 46.10 8.34
N VAL A 789 17.44 44.97 7.87
CA VAL A 789 16.68 43.90 7.21
C VAL A 789 17.12 42.56 7.77
N GLU A 790 16.20 41.59 7.79
CA GLU A 790 16.42 40.28 8.41
C GLU A 790 17.07 40.39 9.80
N LEU A 791 16.54 41.31 10.62
CA LEU A 791 17.07 41.58 11.95
C LEU A 791 16.74 40.40 12.87
N GLY A 792 17.63 39.41 12.85
CA GLY A 792 17.55 38.19 13.66
C GLY A 792 17.87 38.45 15.13
N PHE A 793 17.17 37.75 16.02
CA PHE A 793 17.42 37.75 17.46
C PHE A 793 17.07 36.40 18.08
N GLY A 794 17.96 35.85 18.90
CA GLY A 794 17.80 34.52 19.50
C GLY A 794 17.69 33.38 18.49
N MET A 795 18.07 33.63 17.24
CA MET A 795 18.14 32.65 16.16
C MET A 795 19.61 32.22 15.98
N PRO A 796 19.89 31.08 15.32
CA PRO A 796 21.24 30.71 14.97
C PRO A 796 21.89 31.81 14.14
N HIS A 797 23.14 32.17 14.44
CA HIS A 797 23.92 33.21 13.76
C HIS A 797 23.39 34.64 13.86
N SER A 798 22.31 34.90 14.61
CA SER A 798 21.95 36.28 14.91
C SER A 798 22.98 36.90 15.85
N ALA A 799 23.38 38.15 15.57
CA ALA A 799 24.36 38.88 16.39
C ALA A 799 23.89 39.10 17.84
N SER A 800 22.59 38.95 18.10
CA SER A 800 21.97 39.15 19.41
C SER A 800 21.28 37.87 19.91
N GLY A 801 21.32 37.64 21.23
CA GLY A 801 20.58 36.56 21.88
C GLY A 801 19.06 36.80 21.88
N PRO A 802 18.27 35.86 22.46
CA PRO A 802 16.83 36.04 22.60
C PRO A 802 16.48 37.32 23.38
N VAL A 803 15.40 37.97 22.97
CA VAL A 803 14.93 39.21 23.62
C VAL A 803 13.94 38.87 24.73
N ARG A 804 14.15 39.45 25.91
CA ARG A 804 13.24 39.34 27.05
C ARG A 804 12.07 40.31 26.87
N VAL A 805 10.86 39.78 26.78
CA VAL A 805 9.62 40.56 26.70
C VAL A 805 8.86 40.44 28.02
N GLU A 806 8.60 41.57 28.67
CA GLU A 806 7.72 41.65 29.85
C GLU A 806 6.26 41.47 29.41
N ILE A 807 5.62 40.41 29.91
CA ILE A 807 4.24 40.06 29.54
C ILE A 807 3.22 40.50 30.59
N GLY A 808 3.65 40.94 31.77
CA GLY A 808 2.78 41.47 32.83
C GLY A 808 2.91 40.69 34.14
N ASP A 809 2.46 41.30 35.25
CA ASP A 809 2.51 40.73 36.62
C ASP A 809 3.92 40.30 37.08
N GLY A 810 4.96 40.99 36.59
CA GLY A 810 6.36 40.65 36.87
C GLY A 810 6.87 39.40 36.14
N ARG A 811 6.09 38.88 35.19
CA ARG A 811 6.47 37.75 34.32
C ARG A 811 7.05 38.26 33.00
N SER A 812 8.01 37.50 32.51
CA SER A 812 8.67 37.75 31.24
C SER A 812 8.85 36.46 30.45
N MET A 813 8.92 36.56 29.13
CA MET A 813 9.26 35.44 28.25
C MET A 813 10.47 35.76 27.40
N SER A 814 11.23 34.72 27.04
CA SER A 814 12.33 34.81 26.08
C SER A 814 11.80 34.58 24.67
N VAL A 815 11.94 35.57 23.79
CA VAL A 815 11.43 35.52 22.42
C VAL A 815 12.59 35.51 21.43
N ARG A 816 12.48 34.65 20.41
CA ARG A 816 13.33 34.65 19.22
C ARG A 816 12.53 34.89 17.95
N GLY A 817 13.20 35.38 16.93
CA GLY A 817 12.62 35.60 15.61
C GLY A 817 13.59 36.30 14.66
N SER A 818 13.06 36.65 13.50
CA SER A 818 13.72 37.54 12.54
C SER A 818 12.68 38.54 12.04
N ILE A 819 13.08 39.80 11.97
CA ILE A 819 12.23 40.90 11.50
C ILE A 819 12.64 41.20 10.05
N ASP A 820 11.73 41.01 9.08
CA ASP A 820 12.05 41.16 7.66
C ASP A 820 12.65 42.54 7.34
N ARG A 821 12.07 43.61 7.89
CA ARG A 821 12.56 44.98 7.68
C ARG A 821 12.19 45.92 8.83
N VAL A 822 13.14 46.76 9.22
CA VAL A 822 12.97 47.85 10.19
C VAL A 822 13.36 49.16 9.53
N GLU A 823 12.50 50.16 9.66
CA GLU A 823 12.75 51.51 9.19
C GLU A 823 12.73 52.53 10.33
N ALA A 824 13.62 53.51 10.27
CA ALA A 824 13.57 54.68 11.14
C ALA A 824 12.52 55.66 10.63
N THR A 825 11.78 56.28 11.54
CA THR A 825 10.80 57.34 11.27
C THR A 825 11.20 58.62 12.01
N PRO A 826 10.59 59.79 11.74
CA PRO A 826 10.92 61.03 12.43
C PRO A 826 10.77 60.91 13.96
N HIS A 827 11.44 61.79 14.71
CA HIS A 827 11.39 61.83 16.18
C HIS A 827 11.86 60.54 16.88
N GLY A 828 12.66 59.70 16.21
CA GLY A 828 13.24 58.49 16.79
C GLY A 828 12.26 57.31 16.88
N GLY A 829 11.13 57.37 16.16
CA GLY A 829 10.21 56.24 16.06
C GLY A 829 10.68 55.18 15.05
N LEU A 830 9.94 54.07 14.98
CA LEU A 830 10.25 52.96 14.07
C LEU A 830 9.03 52.38 13.36
N LEU A 831 9.28 51.80 12.18
CA LEU A 831 8.34 51.00 11.42
C LEU A 831 8.89 49.57 11.27
N VAL A 832 8.14 48.60 11.76
CA VAL A 832 8.42 47.17 11.56
C VAL A 832 7.57 46.65 10.41
N VAL A 833 8.22 46.01 9.44
CA VAL A 833 7.58 45.48 8.24
C VAL A 833 7.80 43.98 8.15
N ASP A 834 6.73 43.25 7.86
CA ASP A 834 6.76 41.84 7.46
C ASP A 834 6.19 41.70 6.04
N TYR A 835 6.93 41.04 5.14
CA TYR A 835 6.53 40.89 3.75
C TYR A 835 5.60 39.68 3.56
N LYS A 836 4.49 39.87 2.84
CA LYS A 836 3.58 38.79 2.45
C LYS A 836 3.43 38.72 0.93
N THR A 837 3.57 37.53 0.35
CA THR A 837 3.33 37.29 -1.08
C THR A 837 1.91 36.80 -1.39
N GLY A 838 1.11 36.54 -0.35
CA GLY A 838 -0.28 36.08 -0.42
C GLY A 838 -1.32 37.19 -0.63
N SER A 839 -2.59 36.86 -0.38
CA SER A 839 -3.69 37.85 -0.39
C SER A 839 -3.85 38.50 0.98
N SER A 840 -4.26 39.78 0.99
CA SER A 840 -4.57 40.55 2.21
C SER A 840 -5.94 40.24 2.82
N ARG A 841 -6.77 39.42 2.18
CA ARG A 841 -8.16 39.15 2.63
C ARG A 841 -8.28 38.67 4.08
N ALA A 842 -7.34 37.85 4.55
CA ALA A 842 -7.33 37.35 5.93
C ALA A 842 -6.92 38.42 6.97
N PHE A 843 -6.47 39.59 6.50
CA PHE A 843 -5.98 40.70 7.31
C PHE A 843 -6.93 41.90 7.29
N GLU A 844 -8.04 41.86 6.54
CA GLU A 844 -8.97 43.01 6.40
C GLU A 844 -9.54 43.52 7.73
N LYS A 845 -9.65 42.65 8.74
CA LYS A 845 -10.11 43.01 10.09
C LYS A 845 -8.99 43.45 11.03
N LEU A 846 -7.72 43.32 10.61
CA LEU A 846 -6.56 43.67 11.43
C LEU A 846 -6.44 45.20 11.48
N GLY A 847 -6.45 45.75 12.69
CA GLY A 847 -6.36 47.19 12.90
C GLY A 847 -6.26 47.54 14.38
N ALA A 848 -6.49 48.80 14.71
CA ALA A 848 -6.41 49.27 16.11
C ALA A 848 -7.47 48.63 17.04
N ASP A 849 -8.64 48.27 16.50
CA ASP A 849 -9.74 47.67 17.29
C ASP A 849 -9.50 46.18 17.60
N ASP A 850 -8.89 45.45 16.67
CA ASP A 850 -8.46 44.07 16.86
C ASP A 850 -7.07 43.84 16.24
N PRO A 851 -5.99 44.16 16.98
CA PRO A 851 -4.62 43.95 16.53
C PRO A 851 -4.17 42.48 16.60
N THR A 852 -5.00 41.58 17.16
CA THR A 852 -4.64 40.18 17.44
C THR A 852 -5.31 39.16 16.52
N LEU A 853 -6.50 39.49 16.00
CA LEU A 853 -7.40 38.56 15.32
C LEU A 853 -7.58 37.26 16.11
N GLY A 854 -7.89 37.35 17.41
CA GLY A 854 -8.05 36.19 18.30
C GLY A 854 -6.74 35.47 18.62
N GLY A 855 -5.63 36.20 18.70
CA GLY A 855 -4.29 35.65 18.98
C GLY A 855 -3.57 35.05 17.77
N HIS A 856 -4.17 35.10 16.58
CA HIS A 856 -3.57 34.64 15.34
C HIS A 856 -2.49 35.58 14.77
N ARG A 857 -2.41 36.82 15.27
CA ARG A 857 -1.43 37.84 14.86
C ARG A 857 -0.81 38.52 16.08
N LEU A 858 0.44 38.20 16.37
CA LEU A 858 1.21 38.70 17.51
C LEU A 858 2.55 39.29 17.07
N GLN A 859 3.01 38.93 15.87
CA GLN A 859 4.34 39.26 15.32
C GLN A 859 4.67 40.75 15.41
N LEU A 860 3.81 41.65 14.92
CA LEU A 860 4.15 43.08 14.77
C LEU A 860 4.53 43.77 16.09
N VAL A 861 3.79 43.51 17.17
CA VAL A 861 4.12 44.09 18.50
C VAL A 861 5.33 43.43 19.11
N LEU A 862 5.46 42.09 19.01
CA LEU A 862 6.62 41.39 19.54
C LEU A 862 7.92 41.79 18.81
N TYR A 863 7.83 42.04 17.51
CA TYR A 863 8.94 42.50 16.69
C TYR A 863 9.26 43.99 16.94
N ASP A 864 8.27 44.85 17.17
CA ASP A 864 8.50 46.23 17.63
C ASP A 864 9.27 46.25 18.96
N LEU A 865 8.87 45.45 19.94
CA LEU A 865 9.56 45.33 21.22
C LEU A 865 11.00 44.80 21.06
N ALA A 866 11.18 43.79 20.20
CA ALA A 866 12.51 43.26 19.88
C ALA A 866 13.40 44.32 19.19
N ALA A 867 12.89 44.99 18.16
CA ALA A 867 13.63 46.02 17.44
C ALA A 867 14.06 47.16 18.37
N ARG A 868 13.19 47.60 19.29
CA ARG A 868 13.54 48.63 20.29
C ARG A 868 14.69 48.21 21.18
N SER A 869 14.61 46.99 21.71
CA SER A 869 15.65 46.43 22.57
C SER A 869 17.00 46.31 21.84
N LEU A 870 16.97 45.89 20.58
CA LEU A 870 18.18 45.64 19.77
C LEU A 870 18.83 46.93 19.28
N LEU A 871 18.01 47.93 18.90
CA LEU A 871 18.47 49.19 18.32
C LEU A 871 18.61 50.32 19.34
N GLY A 872 18.33 50.06 20.63
CA GLY A 872 18.44 51.04 21.71
C GLY A 872 17.40 52.17 21.60
N ILE A 873 16.23 51.89 21.04
CA ILE A 873 15.15 52.87 20.85
C ILE A 873 14.32 52.94 22.14
N ALA A 874 13.99 54.16 22.58
CA ALA A 874 13.19 54.36 23.79
C ALA A 874 11.81 53.67 23.68
N ASP A 875 11.37 53.02 24.76
CA ASP A 875 10.07 52.35 24.81
C ASP A 875 8.87 53.27 24.55
N THR A 876 9.06 54.58 24.78
CA THR A 876 8.07 55.64 24.58
C THR A 876 8.06 56.21 23.15
N ALA A 877 9.02 55.87 22.30
CA ALA A 877 9.06 56.36 20.92
C ALA A 877 7.88 55.79 20.10
N ASP A 878 7.44 56.52 19.09
CA ASP A 878 6.35 56.08 18.22
C ASP A 878 6.72 54.79 17.47
N GLY A 879 5.80 53.84 17.44
CA GLY A 879 5.97 52.55 16.78
C GLY A 879 4.81 52.25 15.86
N HIS A 880 5.13 51.76 14.67
CA HIS A 880 4.17 51.25 13.72
C HIS A 880 4.60 49.86 13.23
N GLY A 881 3.64 48.96 13.06
CA GLY A 881 3.87 47.64 12.51
C GLY A 881 2.94 47.42 11.33
N ALA A 882 3.47 46.92 10.21
CA ALA A 882 2.69 46.68 9.01
C ALA A 882 3.09 45.38 8.30
N TYR A 883 2.08 44.68 7.77
CA TYR A 883 2.25 43.64 6.77
C TYR A 883 2.22 44.26 5.37
N TRP A 884 3.27 44.08 4.59
CA TRP A 884 3.39 44.58 3.22
C TRP A 884 3.13 43.48 2.21
N PHE A 885 2.10 43.63 1.40
CA PHE A 885 1.67 42.63 0.42
C PHE A 885 2.33 42.84 -0.94
N VAL A 886 3.55 42.33 -1.10
CA VAL A 886 4.48 42.65 -2.21
C VAL A 886 4.28 41.82 -3.49
N SER A 887 3.04 41.43 -3.79
CA SER A 887 2.72 40.65 -5.00
C SER A 887 1.44 41.11 -5.68
N THR A 888 1.24 40.72 -6.95
CA THR A 888 -0.03 40.98 -7.66
C THR A 888 -1.24 40.46 -6.90
N LYS A 889 -1.12 39.30 -6.26
CA LYS A 889 -2.22 38.68 -5.49
C LYS A 889 -2.57 39.50 -4.24
N GLY A 890 -1.56 40.15 -3.67
CA GLY A 890 -1.65 41.05 -2.54
C GLY A 890 -2.00 42.50 -2.90
N GLN A 891 -2.09 42.80 -4.20
CA GLN A 891 -2.41 44.12 -4.76
C GLN A 891 -1.45 45.25 -4.37
N PHE A 892 -0.24 44.95 -3.88
CA PHE A 892 0.72 45.97 -3.42
C PHE A 892 0.07 46.91 -2.39
N SER A 893 -0.40 46.32 -1.29
CA SER A 893 -1.11 47.01 -0.20
C SER A 893 -0.40 46.82 1.14
N ASP A 894 -0.69 47.68 2.13
CA ASP A 894 -0.23 47.54 3.51
C ASP A 894 -1.40 47.43 4.50
N VAL A 895 -1.24 46.60 5.53
CA VAL A 895 -2.19 46.48 6.65
C VAL A 895 -1.41 46.51 7.96
N GLY A 896 -1.71 47.47 8.83
CA GLY A 896 -0.92 47.72 10.04
C GLY A 896 -1.62 48.60 11.07
N TYR A 897 -0.93 48.86 12.17
CA TYR A 897 -1.42 49.69 13.27
C TYR A 897 -0.26 50.26 14.11
N ALA A 898 -0.57 51.27 14.92
CA ALA A 898 0.37 51.80 15.90
C ALA A 898 0.62 50.76 17.02
N THR A 899 1.85 50.26 17.12
CA THR A 899 2.22 49.15 18.03
C THR A 899 2.11 49.54 19.49
N ASN A 900 2.43 50.80 19.84
CA ASN A 900 2.30 51.32 21.20
C ASN A 900 0.85 51.27 21.70
N ALA A 901 -0.12 51.62 20.85
CA ALA A 901 -1.54 51.59 21.21
C ALA A 901 -2.07 50.16 21.35
N ALA A 902 -1.61 49.24 20.49
CA ALA A 902 -2.00 47.84 20.48
C ALA A 902 -1.31 46.98 21.55
N ARG A 903 -0.17 47.45 22.11
CA ARG A 903 0.74 46.67 22.97
C ARG A 903 0.03 45.91 24.08
N ARG A 904 -0.80 46.59 24.86
CA ARG A 904 -1.51 45.99 26.01
C ARG A 904 -2.45 44.85 25.57
N GLN A 905 -3.19 45.04 24.48
CA GLN A 905 -4.13 44.03 23.99
C GLN A 905 -3.39 42.80 23.47
N VAL A 906 -2.30 42.99 22.74
CA VAL A 906 -1.47 41.88 22.24
C VAL A 906 -0.80 41.12 23.38
N LEU A 907 -0.23 41.80 24.38
CA LEU A 907 0.39 41.14 25.54
C LEU A 907 -0.63 40.37 26.41
N ASN A 908 -1.87 40.86 26.50
CA ASN A 908 -2.95 40.10 27.16
C ASN A 908 -3.27 38.79 26.42
N ALA A 909 -3.32 38.83 25.07
CA ALA A 909 -3.49 37.62 24.28
C ALA A 909 -2.31 36.65 24.46
N VAL A 910 -1.08 37.17 24.50
CA VAL A 910 0.11 36.37 24.77
C VAL A 910 0.04 35.69 26.14
N ASN A 911 -0.34 36.41 27.20
CA ASN A 911 -0.52 35.80 28.53
C ASN A 911 -1.53 34.65 28.50
N ALA A 912 -2.67 34.83 27.83
CA ALA A 912 -3.67 33.77 27.72
C ALA A 912 -3.13 32.51 27.02
N ILE A 913 -2.31 32.69 25.98
CA ILE A 913 -1.66 31.58 25.25
C ILE A 913 -0.61 30.89 26.15
N VAL A 914 0.26 31.67 26.80
CA VAL A 914 1.32 31.16 27.68
C VAL A 914 0.73 30.37 28.84
N ASP A 915 -0.31 30.87 29.48
CA ASP A 915 -1.02 30.18 30.56
C ASP A 915 -1.72 28.91 30.04
N GLY A 916 -2.30 28.96 28.83
CA GLY A 916 -2.89 27.78 28.19
C GLY A 916 -1.87 26.66 27.93
N VAL A 917 -0.69 27.00 27.42
CA VAL A 917 0.42 26.04 27.24
C VAL A 917 0.92 25.51 28.58
N GLY A 918 1.13 26.40 29.55
CA GLY A 918 1.60 26.06 30.90
C GLY A 918 0.66 25.12 31.65
N ASP A 919 -0.66 25.32 31.49
CA ASP A 919 -1.70 24.48 32.08
C ASP A 919 -1.93 23.18 31.29
N GLY A 920 -1.12 22.88 30.27
CA GLY A 920 -1.21 21.65 29.49
C GLY A 920 -2.51 21.51 28.70
N LEU A 921 -3.06 22.64 28.21
CA LEU A 921 -4.30 22.70 27.45
C LEU A 921 -4.04 22.64 25.94
N PHE A 922 -4.34 21.49 25.33
CA PHE A 922 -4.12 21.20 23.91
C PHE A 922 -5.34 20.62 23.17
N PRO A 923 -6.54 21.22 23.28
CA PRO A 923 -7.73 20.75 22.57
C PRO A 923 -7.58 20.82 21.05
N LEU A 924 -8.29 19.93 20.37
CA LEU A 924 -8.47 20.03 18.92
C LEU A 924 -9.33 21.25 18.60
N HIS A 925 -8.94 21.99 17.56
CA HIS A 925 -9.74 23.05 16.94
C HIS A 925 -9.98 22.71 15.46
N PRO A 926 -10.87 21.75 15.17
CA PRO A 926 -11.30 21.51 13.79
C PRO A 926 -12.10 22.70 13.27
N ASP A 927 -11.97 23.01 11.98
CA ASP A 927 -12.92 23.89 11.31
C ASP A 927 -14.32 23.28 11.25
N GLU A 928 -15.33 24.12 11.08
CA GLU A 928 -16.68 23.68 10.75
C GLU A 928 -16.65 22.77 9.51
N PRO A 929 -17.34 21.60 9.53
CA PRO A 929 -17.25 20.59 8.48
C PRO A 929 -17.98 21.04 7.22
N VAL A 930 -17.29 21.84 6.41
CA VAL A 930 -17.68 22.26 5.06
C VAL A 930 -16.74 21.63 4.05
N TRP A 931 -17.25 21.32 2.86
CA TRP A 931 -16.40 20.78 1.79
C TRP A 931 -15.37 21.84 1.37
N ARG A 932 -14.09 21.46 1.39
CA ARG A 932 -12.97 22.27 0.93
C ARG A 932 -12.04 21.40 0.07
N PRO A 933 -11.41 21.95 -0.98
CA PRO A 933 -10.45 21.20 -1.78
C PRO A 933 -9.04 21.14 -1.14
N TRP A 934 -8.88 21.56 0.12
CA TRP A 934 -7.64 21.49 0.88
C TRP A 934 -7.92 21.20 2.35
N VAL A 935 -6.92 20.65 3.06
CA VAL A 935 -6.97 20.39 4.50
C VAL A 935 -6.57 21.66 5.26
N PRO A 936 -7.44 22.25 6.11
CA PRO A 936 -7.10 23.46 6.88
C PRO A 936 -6.07 23.21 7.98
N CYS A 937 -6.08 22.01 8.57
CA CYS A 937 -5.15 21.61 9.63
C CYS A 937 -4.88 20.10 9.58
N ASP A 938 -3.68 19.72 9.16
CA ASP A 938 -3.26 18.31 9.00
C ASP A 938 -3.22 17.53 10.32
N TYR A 939 -3.29 18.22 11.47
CA TYR A 939 -3.35 17.57 12.78
C TYR A 939 -4.79 17.29 13.24
N CYS A 940 -5.77 18.05 12.74
CA CYS A 940 -7.19 17.80 13.01
C CYS A 940 -7.81 16.84 11.99
N ASP A 941 -7.31 16.86 10.75
CA ASP A 941 -7.80 16.07 9.61
C ASP A 941 -6.61 15.43 8.84
N PRO A 942 -5.86 14.52 9.48
CA PRO A 942 -4.63 13.95 8.90
C PRO A 942 -4.86 13.09 7.65
N ASP A 943 -6.09 12.63 7.40
CA ASP A 943 -6.45 11.79 6.26
C ASP A 943 -7.29 12.54 5.19
N GLY A 944 -7.65 13.80 5.45
CA GLY A 944 -8.50 14.61 4.57
C GLY A 944 -9.93 14.05 4.40
N MET A 945 -10.37 13.14 5.26
CA MET A 945 -11.72 12.57 5.22
C MET A 945 -12.75 13.45 5.95
N GLY A 946 -12.30 14.52 6.62
CA GLY A 946 -13.13 15.58 7.19
C GLY A 946 -13.23 15.54 8.71
N THR A 947 -13.62 16.68 9.29
CA THR A 947 -13.57 16.94 10.73
C THR A 947 -14.89 16.79 11.49
N ARG A 948 -15.91 16.16 10.89
CA ARG A 948 -17.30 16.22 11.40
C ARG A 948 -17.44 15.70 12.83
N ASP A 949 -16.80 14.58 13.16
CA ASP A 949 -16.89 13.98 14.48
C ASP A 949 -16.09 14.79 15.51
N GLN A 950 -14.89 15.25 15.15
CA GLN A 950 -14.05 16.13 15.97
C GLN A 950 -14.78 17.45 16.27
N TRP A 951 -15.46 18.03 15.27
CA TRP A 951 -16.27 19.23 15.44
C TRP A 951 -17.41 19.01 16.43
N ARG A 952 -18.17 17.92 16.30
CA ARG A 952 -19.23 17.54 17.25
C ARG A 952 -18.67 17.35 18.67
N ASP A 953 -17.48 16.76 18.80
CA ASP A 953 -16.80 16.56 20.09
C ASP A 953 -16.40 17.89 20.74
N LEU A 954 -15.95 18.87 19.96
CA LEU A 954 -15.64 20.23 20.45
C LEU A 954 -16.91 20.96 20.88
N GLN A 955 -17.98 20.92 20.07
CA GLN A 955 -19.24 21.60 20.40
C GLN A 955 -19.86 21.09 21.72
N ARG A 956 -19.79 19.77 21.97
CA ARG A 956 -20.28 19.19 23.24
C ARG A 956 -19.56 19.68 24.49
N LYS A 957 -18.31 20.11 24.35
CA LYS A 957 -17.42 20.50 25.47
C LYS A 957 -17.23 22.00 25.59
N ARG A 958 -17.86 22.79 24.71
CA ARG A 958 -17.67 24.24 24.57
C ARG A 958 -17.90 25.04 25.86
N ASP A 959 -18.75 24.52 26.75
CA ASP A 959 -19.09 25.10 28.05
C ASP A 959 -18.22 24.58 29.22
N ASP A 960 -17.24 23.69 28.96
CA ASP A 960 -16.31 23.24 30.00
C ASP A 960 -15.42 24.42 30.46
N PRO A 961 -15.32 24.70 31.77
CA PRO A 961 -14.52 25.81 32.29
C PRO A 961 -13.05 25.79 31.85
N ALA A 962 -12.47 24.61 31.61
CA ALA A 962 -11.09 24.49 31.16
C ALA A 962 -10.86 25.06 29.75
N LEU A 963 -11.89 25.10 28.90
CA LEU A 963 -11.81 25.71 27.57
C LEU A 963 -12.05 27.22 27.57
N ALA A 964 -12.47 27.81 28.70
CA ALA A 964 -12.92 29.18 28.72
C ALA A 964 -11.84 30.17 28.26
N ARG A 965 -10.60 30.01 28.76
CA ARG A 965 -9.47 30.85 28.37
C ARG A 965 -9.19 30.80 26.86
N TYR A 966 -9.19 29.61 26.29
CA TYR A 966 -8.94 29.41 24.87
C TYR A 966 -10.05 30.00 24.01
N LEU A 967 -11.30 29.69 24.33
CA LEU A 967 -12.45 30.14 23.54
C LEU A 967 -12.76 31.63 23.71
N ASP A 968 -12.47 32.23 24.87
CA ASP A 968 -12.59 33.70 25.04
C ASP A 968 -11.50 34.45 24.25
N LEU A 969 -10.36 33.81 23.96
CA LEU A 969 -9.32 34.35 23.08
C LEU A 969 -9.74 34.30 21.60
N VAL A 970 -10.16 33.12 21.12
CA VAL A 970 -10.42 32.91 19.68
C VAL A 970 -11.85 33.23 19.24
N ASP A 971 -12.79 33.32 20.18
CA ASP A 971 -14.20 33.62 19.94
C ASP A 971 -14.78 34.52 21.06
N PRO A 972 -14.30 35.77 21.18
CA PRO A 972 -14.64 36.68 22.28
C PRO A 972 -16.12 37.08 22.35
N GLY A 973 -16.90 36.82 21.28
CA GLY A 973 -18.33 37.14 21.18
C GLY A 973 -19.26 35.97 21.45
N ARG A 974 -18.74 34.79 21.85
CA ARG A 974 -19.56 33.60 22.06
C ARG A 974 -20.61 33.79 23.16
N GLU A 975 -21.85 33.46 22.85
CA GLU A 975 -22.89 33.29 23.87
C GLU A 975 -22.52 32.07 24.73
N ARG A 976 -22.23 32.30 26.02
CA ARG A 976 -22.11 31.20 26.98
C ARG A 976 -23.51 30.62 27.16
N SER A 977 -23.68 29.33 26.88
CA SER A 977 -24.95 28.66 27.11
C SER A 977 -25.39 28.94 28.55
N GLN A 978 -26.60 29.45 28.74
CA GLN A 978 -27.18 29.57 30.08
C GLN A 978 -27.07 28.20 30.73
N THR A 979 -26.49 28.17 31.93
CA THR A 979 -26.18 27.00 32.76
C THR A 979 -27.05 25.79 32.42
N PRO A 980 -26.50 24.59 32.14
CA PRO A 980 -27.33 23.40 32.14
C PRO A 980 -27.84 23.21 33.57
N GLN A 981 -29.05 23.71 33.84
CA GLN A 981 -29.88 23.22 34.93
C GLN A 981 -29.87 21.70 34.78
N ARG A 982 -29.35 21.03 35.81
CA ARG A 982 -29.38 19.59 36.04
C ARG A 982 -30.24 18.84 35.03
N ALA A 983 -29.62 18.35 33.96
CA ALA A 983 -30.14 17.23 33.19
C ALA A 983 -29.58 15.94 33.81
N GLU A 984 -29.81 15.76 35.10
CA GLU A 984 -29.99 14.41 35.65
C GLU A 984 -31.46 14.08 35.37
N GLU A 985 -31.69 12.94 34.70
CA GLU A 985 -33.00 12.33 34.43
C GLU A 985 -33.81 12.84 33.21
N ALA A 986 -33.47 12.30 32.02
CA ALA A 986 -34.48 11.88 31.03
C ALA A 986 -33.90 10.80 30.10
N PRO A 987 -34.58 9.66 29.86
CA PRO A 987 -34.02 8.51 29.14
C PRO A 987 -34.22 8.63 27.62
N ARG A 988 -33.17 8.37 26.84
CA ARG A 988 -33.23 7.71 25.52
C ARG A 988 -31.98 6.88 25.26
#